data_AF-A0A421J5G3-F1
#
_entry.id   AF-A0A421J5G3-F1
#
_cell.length_a   1.000
_cell.length_b   1.000
_cell.length_c   1.000
_cell.angle_alpha   90.00
_cell.angle_beta   90.00
_cell.angle_gamma   90.00
#
_symmetry.space_group_name_H-M   'P 1'
#
loop_
_entity.id
_entity.type
_entity.pdbx_description
1 polymer ?
#
loop_
_entity_poly.entity_id
_entity_poly.type
_entity_poly.pdbx_seq_one_letter_code
_entity_poly.pdbx_strand_id
1 'polypeptide(L)'
;MVAEAENTAEEHSLSASTPRTVSEVQDQKDVSQKKHFDLSDDPDMFPEGGWAAYSVVLGSFFGFYGLLAFVNSSGVLQSYIKDHILIGYDSSTIGWIFSINACVGFGGTLVSGPIFDRIGARIPIAVGIVFTMVGLMCMSVSTTIYQFILSYGVAGGIGLALTFGPFVGSISHWFLRKRAQAIGIGYIGGAVGGLTLPVLYRSLLPKLGFGWTIRIAAFICLFALVVGLILVRDRRHILHPGQTHSSIRDLALQIIASIDFTAFKQKIYSFLVLALLGNGFAYLVTSTYLPSYAVFHGYTESQSYLLLVVFNSLSIPGRVLPGWMADKYGRFNTLCLISGLSTIMHFVIWLPPPFSKHIAALYVFAAIYGFTSGSILSLGPACIGQTCDTKDFGKRSGTAFAVLSLGDLFGVPIGGAIKMKSLVEKLVVFSLFVASLVSAASVQKPLTFRVYDFNIKTAAGKLVPGEKPWSERKVGVIDSIKNYTSAHPSIVGLQEALHEQLEDIMTGLGSEWKSFGVADGGDATGEYCPIIYKHKEWELLNGTTKWLSETPDKPSKGYGSKYERIVTFAELRHVSTGRTIHYFNTHLDPHNDHARYEEARDIISYVNRTREGSPVFLGGDFNAKRKSAPYKYVATQMTPASEARDPKGASNKAKSTNSGFEFSHPKTIDFIFFQDHGSKVKVDSYEILSAKSGDVVISDHSPKPAHFYVHAALFDCDGTLVNSTGAISEFWRQFAETRPHVNAEEIIKTSHGCRTYDVIAKWSPDDADEKQVTEWEASIPDSFGSYAKPIPGAVELVKKFDHMSRTLTDNKHQRWAIITSGTLPLASKWLKLLTIEKPDCFITAEKVSQGKPHPQGYQTAREQLGYDAPHRKVVVFEDAPAGIKAGKDAGAMIVGIFV
;
A
#
# COMPACT_ATOMS: atom_id res chain seq x y z
N MET A 1 -13.38 36.89 56.61
CA MET A 1 -14.82 37.19 56.76
C MET A 1 -15.02 38.63 56.31
N VAL A 2 -15.83 38.80 55.26
CA VAL A 2 -16.75 39.92 54.98
C VAL A 2 -16.22 41.35 55.15
N ALA A 3 -16.11 42.10 54.04
CA ALA A 3 -17.04 43.19 53.69
C ALA A 3 -16.50 44.04 52.52
N GLU A 4 -17.32 44.16 51.48
CA GLU A 4 -17.26 45.16 50.41
C GLU A 4 -17.58 46.58 50.93
N ALA A 5 -17.12 47.63 50.24
CA ALA A 5 -17.99 48.47 49.36
C ALA A 5 -17.41 49.88 49.05
N GLU A 6 -17.85 50.40 47.89
CA GLU A 6 -17.99 51.82 47.47
C GLU A 6 -16.86 52.56 46.70
N ASN A 7 -16.83 52.30 45.38
CA ASN A 7 -17.29 53.14 44.25
C ASN A 7 -17.23 54.70 44.31
N THR A 8 -16.72 55.31 43.22
CA THR A 8 -17.12 56.58 42.51
C THR A 8 -15.98 56.95 41.52
N ALA A 9 -16.16 57.49 40.30
CA ALA A 9 -17.32 57.75 39.44
C ALA A 9 -16.86 57.90 37.96
N GLU A 10 -17.83 57.72 37.06
CA GLU A 10 -17.86 57.82 35.59
C GLU A 10 -17.36 59.11 34.93
N GLU A 11 -16.92 59.02 33.66
CA GLU A 11 -17.49 59.85 32.58
C GLU A 11 -17.44 59.18 31.19
N HIS A 12 -18.52 59.41 30.43
CA HIS A 12 -19.03 58.71 29.24
C HIS A 12 -18.57 59.31 27.89
N SER A 13 -18.47 58.48 26.83
CA SER A 13 -19.07 58.78 25.51
C SER A 13 -19.24 57.54 24.62
N LEU A 14 -20.50 57.26 24.23
CA LEU A 14 -21.04 56.20 23.34
C LEU A 14 -20.64 56.44 21.85
N SER A 15 -20.71 55.56 20.84
CA SER A 15 -21.47 54.34 20.43
C SER A 15 -20.67 53.73 19.24
N ALA A 16 -20.82 52.52 18.69
CA ALA A 16 -21.99 51.69 18.44
C ALA A 16 -21.56 50.22 18.18
N SER A 17 -22.52 49.32 18.41
CA SER A 17 -22.45 47.86 18.45
C SER A 17 -22.38 47.14 17.10
N THR A 18 -21.61 46.04 17.05
CA THR A 18 -21.96 44.82 16.28
C THR A 18 -21.40 43.59 17.03
N PRO A 19 -22.15 42.48 17.15
CA PRO A 19 -21.74 41.36 18.00
C PRO A 19 -20.75 40.45 17.28
N ARG A 20 -19.52 40.34 17.79
CA ARG A 20 -18.58 39.28 17.42
C ARG A 20 -18.96 38.00 18.15
N THR A 21 -19.26 36.97 17.38
CA THR A 21 -19.40 35.57 17.82
C THR A 21 -18.11 35.07 18.48
N VAL A 22 -18.24 34.58 19.71
CA VAL A 22 -17.16 34.13 20.60
C VAL A 22 -16.64 32.71 20.24
N SER A 23 -16.78 32.26 18.99
CA SER A 23 -16.47 30.87 18.61
C SER A 23 -15.12 30.64 17.91
N GLU A 24 -14.30 31.66 17.65
CA GLU A 24 -13.08 31.50 16.83
C GLU A 24 -11.74 31.74 17.55
N VAL A 25 -11.76 32.13 18.83
CA VAL A 25 -10.51 32.44 19.57
C VAL A 25 -9.96 31.25 20.37
N GLN A 26 -10.66 30.11 20.39
CA GLN A 26 -10.27 28.95 21.18
C GLN A 26 -9.52 27.87 20.38
N ASP A 27 -9.59 27.86 19.05
CA ASP A 27 -8.94 26.85 18.20
C ASP A 27 -7.44 27.12 17.92
N GLN A 28 -6.93 28.33 18.20
CA GLN A 28 -5.52 28.67 17.93
C GLN A 28 -4.57 28.44 19.11
N LYS A 29 -5.06 28.21 20.33
CA LYS A 29 -4.19 27.97 21.51
C LYS A 29 -3.82 26.49 21.74
N ASP A 30 -4.51 25.55 21.10
CA ASP A 30 -4.27 24.11 21.29
C ASP A 30 -3.15 23.53 20.38
N VAL A 31 -2.54 24.35 19.52
CA VAL A 31 -1.45 23.91 18.61
C VAL A 31 -0.06 23.95 19.27
N SER A 32 0.08 24.52 20.47
CA SER A 32 1.38 24.66 21.17
C SER A 32 1.68 23.61 22.24
N GLN A 33 0.82 22.61 22.45
CA GLN A 33 1.23 21.45 23.24
C GLN A 33 2.27 20.66 22.46
N LYS A 34 3.49 20.59 23.00
CA LYS A 34 4.57 19.68 22.61
C LYS A 34 4.02 18.28 22.34
N LYS A 35 3.61 18.00 21.10
CA LYS A 35 3.44 16.63 20.63
C LYS A 35 4.84 16.02 20.62
N HIS A 36 5.12 15.21 21.64
CA HIS A 36 6.25 14.30 21.63
C HIS A 36 6.31 13.63 20.26
N PHE A 37 7.44 13.78 19.58
CA PHE A 37 7.80 13.07 18.36
C PHE A 37 7.38 11.59 18.47
N ASP A 38 6.35 11.18 17.72
CA ASP A 38 5.99 9.76 17.61
C ASP A 38 6.88 9.13 16.53
N LEU A 39 8.12 8.83 16.90
CA LEU A 39 9.16 8.20 16.08
C LEU A 39 8.93 6.68 15.89
N SER A 40 7.69 6.18 15.99
CA SER A 40 7.42 4.77 16.32
C SER A 40 7.99 3.71 15.38
N ASP A 41 8.56 4.07 14.22
CA ASP A 41 9.37 3.18 13.37
C ASP A 41 10.60 3.88 12.72
N ASP A 42 11.22 4.87 13.37
CA ASP A 42 12.52 5.40 12.93
C ASP A 42 13.58 4.27 13.01
N PRO A 43 14.21 3.84 11.90
CA PRO A 43 15.17 2.75 11.91
C PRO A 43 16.41 3.04 12.75
N ASP A 44 16.76 4.31 12.97
CA ASP A 44 17.89 4.70 13.82
C ASP A 44 17.58 4.47 15.31
N MET A 45 16.29 4.35 15.67
CA MET A 45 15.88 3.93 17.02
C MET A 45 15.96 2.41 17.23
N PHE A 46 16.16 1.60 16.19
CA PHE A 46 16.28 0.14 16.32
C PHE A 46 17.76 -0.27 16.39
N PRO A 47 18.17 -1.02 17.44
CA PRO A 47 19.56 -1.44 17.58
C PRO A 47 20.07 -2.35 16.46
N GLU A 48 19.20 -3.10 15.77
CA GLU A 48 19.53 -4.01 14.64
C GLU A 48 20.66 -5.03 14.91
N GLY A 49 21.05 -5.19 16.18
CA GLY A 49 22.21 -5.97 16.61
C GLY A 49 22.68 -5.63 18.03
N GLY A 50 23.86 -6.14 18.39
CA GLY A 50 24.42 -6.04 19.74
C GLY A 50 23.89 -7.09 20.71
N TRP A 51 24.59 -7.29 21.83
CA TRP A 51 24.23 -8.30 22.83
C TRP A 51 22.81 -8.13 23.36
N ALA A 52 22.38 -6.90 23.62
CA ALA A 52 21.04 -6.62 24.13
C ALA A 52 19.92 -7.06 23.16
N ALA A 53 20.13 -6.93 21.84
CA ALA A 53 19.17 -7.38 20.84
C ALA A 53 19.24 -8.89 20.63
N TYR A 54 20.44 -9.46 20.50
CA TYR A 54 20.61 -10.90 20.29
C TYR A 54 20.30 -11.75 21.52
N SER A 55 20.41 -11.21 22.74
CA SER A 55 19.94 -11.88 23.95
C SER A 55 18.42 -12.07 23.92
N VAL A 56 17.67 -11.13 23.32
CA VAL A 56 16.21 -11.26 23.15
C VAL A 56 15.90 -12.33 22.11
N VAL A 57 16.63 -12.40 21.01
CA VAL A 57 16.50 -13.49 20.01
C VAL A 57 16.78 -14.85 20.66
N LEU A 58 17.85 -14.95 21.46
CA LEU A 58 18.19 -16.17 22.22
C LEU A 58 17.12 -16.51 23.26
N GLY A 59 16.58 -15.49 23.95
CA GLY A 59 15.46 -15.66 24.88
C GLY A 59 14.22 -16.22 24.19
N SER A 60 13.86 -15.67 23.03
CA SER A 60 12.76 -16.19 22.22
C SER A 60 13.06 -17.57 21.65
N PHE A 61 14.31 -17.92 21.33
CA PHE A 61 14.69 -19.29 20.97
C PHE A 61 14.34 -20.29 22.07
N PHE A 62 14.78 -20.04 23.31
CA PHE A 62 14.44 -20.92 24.43
C PHE A 62 12.93 -20.88 24.76
N GLY A 63 12.31 -19.71 24.61
CA GLY A 63 10.86 -19.55 24.72
C GLY A 63 10.10 -20.45 23.75
N PHE A 64 10.40 -20.35 22.45
CA PHE A 64 9.77 -21.17 21.41
C PHE A 64 10.09 -22.65 21.55
N TYR A 65 11.28 -23.02 22.05
CA TYR A 65 11.59 -24.39 22.40
C TYR A 65 10.59 -24.90 23.45
N GLY A 66 10.51 -24.27 24.62
CA GLY A 66 9.67 -24.77 25.71
C GLY A 66 8.16 -24.70 25.39
N LEU A 67 7.78 -23.80 24.50
CA LEU A 67 6.41 -23.59 24.04
C LEU A 67 5.97 -24.60 22.96
N LEU A 68 6.75 -24.71 21.88
CA LEU A 68 6.35 -25.43 20.68
C LEU A 68 6.85 -26.89 20.66
N ALA A 69 7.70 -27.30 21.60
CA ALA A 69 8.20 -28.68 21.66
C ALA A 69 7.04 -29.69 21.77
N PHE A 70 6.09 -29.47 22.68
CA PHE A 70 4.91 -30.33 22.82
C PHE A 70 3.98 -30.26 21.61
N VAL A 71 3.75 -29.06 21.07
CA VAL A 71 2.91 -28.84 19.88
C VAL A 71 3.45 -29.61 18.67
N ASN A 72 4.75 -29.48 18.39
CA ASN A 72 5.42 -30.14 17.27
C ASN A 72 5.61 -31.65 17.49
N SER A 73 5.39 -32.15 18.71
CA SER A 73 5.51 -33.57 19.08
C SER A 73 4.16 -34.22 19.42
N SER A 74 3.06 -33.51 19.13
CA SER A 74 1.69 -33.92 19.48
C SER A 74 1.30 -35.27 18.87
N GLY A 75 1.71 -35.57 17.64
CA GLY A 75 1.37 -36.83 16.96
C GLY A 75 1.83 -38.08 17.71
N VAL A 76 3.03 -38.05 18.34
CA VAL A 76 3.54 -39.18 19.14
C VAL A 76 2.71 -39.36 20.42
N LEU A 77 2.38 -38.25 21.08
CA LEU A 77 1.52 -38.27 22.27
C LEU A 77 0.11 -38.75 21.94
N GLN A 78 -0.45 -38.30 20.82
CA GLN A 78 -1.77 -38.71 20.36
C GLN A 78 -1.85 -40.23 20.17
N SER A 79 -0.85 -40.84 19.49
CA SER A 79 -0.80 -42.30 19.32
C SER A 79 -0.69 -43.01 20.67
N TYR A 80 0.24 -42.58 21.53
CA TYR A 80 0.43 -43.24 22.81
C TYR A 80 -0.82 -43.16 23.71
N ILE A 81 -1.44 -41.99 23.81
CA ILE A 81 -2.67 -41.79 24.60
C ILE A 81 -3.79 -42.68 24.07
N LYS A 82 -3.95 -42.78 22.74
CA LYS A 82 -4.93 -43.66 22.12
C LYS A 82 -4.69 -45.13 22.47
N ASP A 83 -3.46 -45.59 22.31
CA ASP A 83 -3.15 -47.02 22.37
C ASP A 83 -3.02 -47.54 23.82
N HIS A 84 -2.73 -46.67 24.80
CA HIS A 84 -2.42 -47.08 26.17
C HIS A 84 -3.31 -46.48 27.27
N ILE A 85 -4.02 -45.36 27.01
CA ILE A 85 -4.76 -44.64 28.07
C ILE A 85 -6.25 -44.57 27.72
N LEU A 86 -6.59 -43.98 26.57
CA LEU A 86 -7.96 -43.78 26.08
C LEU A 86 -8.37 -44.91 25.14
N ILE A 87 -8.17 -46.15 25.57
CA ILE A 87 -8.48 -47.35 24.79
C ILE A 87 -9.97 -47.34 24.42
N GLY A 88 -10.27 -47.52 23.13
CA GLY A 88 -11.64 -47.56 22.61
C GLY A 88 -12.16 -46.22 22.05
N TYR A 89 -11.45 -45.12 22.24
CA TYR A 89 -11.76 -43.86 21.55
C TYR A 89 -11.18 -43.86 20.13
N ASP A 90 -11.90 -43.25 19.18
CA ASP A 90 -11.42 -43.07 17.82
C ASP A 90 -10.37 -41.94 17.71
N SER A 91 -9.54 -41.99 16.66
CA SER A 91 -8.46 -41.03 16.45
C SER A 91 -8.94 -39.58 16.28
N SER A 92 -10.16 -39.35 15.77
CA SER A 92 -10.72 -38.01 15.58
C SER A 92 -11.09 -37.40 16.92
N THR A 93 -11.74 -38.18 17.79
CA THR A 93 -12.12 -37.77 19.14
C THR A 93 -10.90 -37.39 20.00
N ILE A 94 -9.80 -38.16 19.93
CA ILE A 94 -8.55 -37.82 20.63
C ILE A 94 -7.86 -36.60 19.99
N GLY A 95 -7.95 -36.44 18.66
CA GLY A 95 -7.38 -35.31 17.93
C GLY A 95 -7.86 -33.95 18.43
N TRP A 96 -9.11 -33.86 18.92
CA TRP A 96 -9.66 -32.63 19.51
C TRP A 96 -8.82 -32.07 20.67
N ILE A 97 -8.16 -32.91 21.48
CA ILE A 97 -7.30 -32.44 22.57
C ILE A 97 -6.22 -31.49 22.04
N PHE A 98 -5.59 -31.84 20.93
CA PHE A 98 -4.47 -31.10 20.33
C PHE A 98 -4.97 -29.94 19.46
N SER A 99 -6.06 -30.13 18.71
CA SER A 99 -6.69 -29.04 17.95
C SER A 99 -7.24 -27.93 18.85
N ILE A 100 -7.80 -28.27 20.01
CA ILE A 100 -8.23 -27.29 21.03
C ILE A 100 -7.01 -26.54 21.58
N ASN A 101 -5.89 -27.23 21.87
CA ASN A 101 -4.66 -26.57 22.31
C ASN A 101 -4.16 -25.52 21.31
N ALA A 102 -4.07 -25.89 20.03
CA ALA A 102 -3.66 -24.97 18.97
C ALA A 102 -4.65 -23.81 18.83
N CYS A 103 -5.96 -24.10 18.83
CA CYS A 103 -7.00 -23.08 18.70
C CYS A 103 -7.00 -22.08 19.86
N VAL A 104 -6.96 -22.55 21.11
CA VAL A 104 -6.91 -21.68 22.30
C VAL A 104 -5.59 -20.90 22.33
N GLY A 105 -4.48 -21.55 21.96
CA GLY A 105 -3.16 -20.92 21.90
C GLY A 105 -3.05 -19.79 20.89
N PHE A 106 -3.26 -20.07 19.61
CA PHE A 106 -3.17 -19.06 18.57
C PHE A 106 -4.38 -18.11 18.59
N GLY A 107 -5.58 -18.60 18.92
CA GLY A 107 -6.80 -17.81 19.11
C GLY A 107 -6.71 -16.79 20.24
N GLY A 108 -6.15 -17.22 21.38
CA GLY A 108 -5.95 -16.37 22.54
C GLY A 108 -4.97 -15.22 22.31
N THR A 109 -4.19 -15.24 21.21
CA THR A 109 -3.33 -14.11 20.85
C THR A 109 -4.10 -12.84 20.50
N LEU A 110 -5.39 -12.95 20.15
CA LEU A 110 -6.30 -11.81 20.02
C LEU A 110 -6.31 -10.92 21.26
N VAL A 111 -6.17 -11.55 22.43
CA VAL A 111 -6.18 -10.88 23.74
C VAL A 111 -4.74 -10.68 24.24
N SER A 112 -3.87 -11.68 24.10
CA SER A 112 -2.50 -11.58 24.61
C SER A 112 -1.62 -10.60 23.84
N GLY A 113 -1.89 -10.35 22.55
CA GLY A 113 -1.19 -9.36 21.74
C GLY A 113 -1.38 -7.94 22.27
N PRO A 114 -2.63 -7.45 22.43
CA PRO A 114 -2.87 -6.17 23.09
C PRO A 114 -2.35 -6.09 24.53
N ILE A 115 -2.38 -7.19 25.29
CA ILE A 115 -1.74 -7.25 26.62
C ILE A 115 -0.24 -6.96 26.50
N PHE A 116 0.45 -7.62 25.57
CA PHE A 116 1.88 -7.41 25.32
C PHE A 116 2.20 -5.94 24.97
N ASP A 117 1.44 -5.34 24.06
CA ASP A 117 1.68 -3.96 23.62
C ASP A 117 1.60 -2.97 24.81
N ARG A 118 0.74 -3.24 25.80
CA ARG A 118 0.51 -2.36 26.95
C ARG A 118 1.38 -2.67 28.17
N ILE A 119 1.31 -3.90 28.68
CA ILE A 119 1.98 -4.29 29.94
C ILE A 119 3.37 -4.92 29.74
N GLY A 120 3.82 -5.08 28.49
CA GLY A 120 5.13 -5.63 28.14
C GLY A 120 5.20 -7.15 28.17
N ALA A 121 6.39 -7.70 27.97
CA ALA A 121 6.55 -9.14 27.71
C ALA A 121 6.52 -10.01 28.97
N ARG A 122 7.14 -9.56 30.06
CA ARG A 122 7.50 -10.43 31.18
C ARG A 122 6.31 -10.97 31.97
N ILE A 123 5.32 -10.11 32.25
CA ILE A 123 4.13 -10.49 33.01
C ILE A 123 3.31 -11.55 32.27
N PRO A 124 2.87 -11.35 31.00
CA PRO A 124 2.11 -12.36 30.29
C PRO A 124 2.91 -13.66 30.12
N ILE A 125 4.22 -13.60 29.85
CA ILE A 125 5.06 -14.80 29.79
C ILE A 125 5.06 -15.55 31.12
N ALA A 126 5.26 -14.87 32.25
CA ALA A 126 5.29 -15.53 33.57
C ALA A 126 3.96 -16.23 33.90
N VAL A 127 2.83 -15.57 33.63
CA VAL A 127 1.50 -16.18 33.79
C VAL A 127 1.33 -17.36 32.85
N GLY A 128 1.74 -17.22 31.59
CA GLY A 128 1.65 -18.31 30.62
C GLY A 128 2.49 -19.52 31.00
N ILE A 129 3.69 -19.33 31.58
CA ILE A 129 4.52 -20.43 32.11
C ILE A 129 3.77 -21.20 33.19
N VAL A 130 3.10 -20.50 34.12
CA VAL A 130 2.30 -21.16 35.16
C VAL A 130 1.19 -22.01 34.54
N PHE A 131 0.43 -21.46 33.59
CA PHE A 131 -0.64 -22.21 32.91
C PHE A 131 -0.09 -23.41 32.13
N THR A 132 1.01 -23.26 31.39
CA THR A 132 1.68 -24.35 30.69
C THR A 132 2.11 -25.44 31.66
N MET A 133 2.73 -25.09 32.78
CA MET A 133 3.19 -26.08 33.76
C MET A 133 2.05 -26.78 34.47
N VAL A 134 1.02 -26.06 34.90
CA VAL A 134 -0.19 -26.66 35.48
C VAL A 134 -0.83 -27.60 34.47
N GLY A 135 -0.99 -27.18 33.22
CA GLY A 135 -1.54 -27.99 32.14
C GLY A 135 -0.76 -29.29 31.92
N LEU A 136 0.57 -29.21 31.77
CA LEU A 136 1.42 -30.39 31.54
C LEU A 136 1.50 -31.31 32.77
N MET A 137 1.53 -30.77 33.98
CA MET A 137 1.54 -31.57 35.21
C MET A 137 0.21 -32.28 35.43
N CYS A 138 -0.92 -31.61 35.18
CA CYS A 138 -2.25 -32.24 35.19
C CYS A 138 -2.41 -33.27 34.07
N MET A 139 -1.87 -33.01 32.88
CA MET A 139 -1.84 -33.97 31.78
C MET A 139 -1.12 -35.26 32.20
N SER A 140 -0.02 -35.15 32.95
CA SER A 140 0.77 -36.30 33.40
C SER A 140 0.00 -37.31 34.29
N VAL A 141 -1.13 -36.89 34.87
CA VAL A 141 -1.98 -37.73 35.73
C VAL A 141 -3.38 -37.93 35.15
N SER A 142 -3.63 -37.47 33.92
CA SER A 142 -4.93 -37.58 33.27
C SER A 142 -5.19 -39.01 32.78
N THR A 143 -6.40 -39.49 32.98
CA THR A 143 -6.85 -40.85 32.59
C THR A 143 -8.09 -40.84 31.71
N THR A 144 -8.84 -39.73 31.68
CA THR A 144 -10.06 -39.60 30.87
C THR A 144 -9.97 -38.42 29.89
N ILE A 145 -10.75 -38.47 28.81
CA ILE A 145 -10.62 -37.51 27.71
C ILE A 145 -10.83 -36.05 28.13
N TYR A 146 -11.82 -35.77 28.99
CA TYR A 146 -12.09 -34.40 29.42
C TYR A 146 -10.92 -33.84 30.26
N GLN A 147 -10.21 -34.69 31.00
CA GLN A 147 -9.03 -34.27 31.78
C GLN A 147 -7.90 -33.85 30.84
N PHE A 148 -7.68 -34.56 29.74
CA PHE A 148 -6.72 -34.15 28.70
C PHE A 148 -7.13 -32.86 28.00
N ILE A 149 -8.42 -32.68 27.71
CA ILE A 149 -8.94 -31.44 27.12
C ILE A 149 -8.72 -30.25 28.05
N LEU A 150 -9.07 -30.37 29.34
CA LEU A 150 -8.92 -29.27 30.29
C LEU A 150 -7.45 -28.97 30.60
N SER A 151 -6.61 -30.00 30.75
CA SER A 151 -5.20 -29.85 31.11
C SER A 151 -4.34 -29.38 29.93
N TYR A 152 -4.28 -30.13 28.84
CA TYR A 152 -3.44 -29.79 27.69
C TYR A 152 -4.16 -28.86 26.71
N GLY A 153 -5.40 -29.19 26.35
CA GLY A 153 -6.20 -28.42 25.41
C GLY A 153 -6.41 -26.97 25.87
N VAL A 154 -6.99 -26.77 27.05
CA VAL A 154 -7.36 -25.44 27.54
C VAL A 154 -6.23 -24.80 28.33
N ALA A 155 -5.78 -25.38 29.45
CA ALA A 155 -4.75 -24.75 30.28
C ALA A 155 -3.40 -24.62 29.55
N GLY A 156 -2.97 -25.68 28.86
CA GLY A 156 -1.80 -25.61 27.96
C GLY A 156 -1.98 -24.59 26.83
N GLY A 157 -3.18 -24.48 26.26
CA GLY A 157 -3.52 -23.50 25.22
C GLY A 157 -3.45 -22.06 25.73
N ILE A 158 -3.97 -21.77 26.92
CA ILE A 158 -3.87 -20.44 27.54
C ILE A 158 -2.40 -20.08 27.80
N GLY A 159 -1.62 -21.04 28.28
CA GLY A 159 -0.18 -20.88 28.43
C GLY A 159 0.51 -20.55 27.11
N LEU A 160 0.09 -21.22 26.02
CA LEU A 160 0.57 -20.97 24.67
C LEU A 160 0.23 -19.54 24.20
N ALA A 161 -1.02 -19.10 24.38
CA ALA A 161 -1.47 -17.77 24.00
C ALA A 161 -0.68 -16.64 24.68
N LEU A 162 -0.48 -16.76 26.00
CA LEU A 162 0.16 -15.72 26.82
C LEU A 162 1.68 -15.63 26.63
N THR A 163 2.32 -16.63 26.03
CA THR A 163 3.78 -16.65 25.82
C THR A 163 4.18 -16.38 24.38
N PHE A 164 3.43 -16.93 23.41
CA PHE A 164 3.77 -16.86 21.99
C PHE A 164 3.90 -15.42 21.47
N GLY A 165 2.84 -14.61 21.65
CA GLY A 165 2.80 -13.21 21.21
C GLY A 165 3.95 -12.38 21.76
N PRO A 166 4.18 -12.37 23.09
CA PRO A 166 5.31 -11.67 23.71
C PRO A 166 6.69 -12.06 23.18
N PHE A 167 6.97 -13.35 22.92
CA PHE A 167 8.28 -13.76 22.38
C PHE A 167 8.49 -13.29 20.94
N VAL A 168 7.44 -13.29 20.10
CA VAL A 168 7.52 -12.75 18.73
C VAL A 168 7.64 -11.23 18.77
N GLY A 169 6.75 -10.55 19.50
CA GLY A 169 6.67 -9.10 19.57
C GLY A 169 7.93 -8.46 20.16
N SER A 170 8.53 -9.12 21.16
CA SER A 170 9.80 -8.64 21.73
C SER A 170 10.89 -8.59 20.67
N ILE A 171 11.01 -9.56 19.76
CA ILE A 171 12.00 -9.49 18.67
C ILE A 171 11.71 -8.27 17.76
N SER A 172 10.44 -8.05 17.42
CA SER A 172 10.01 -6.94 16.56
C SER A 172 10.33 -5.55 17.15
N HIS A 173 10.46 -5.42 18.48
CA HIS A 173 10.88 -4.18 19.16
C HIS A 173 12.37 -3.85 18.99
N TRP A 174 13.21 -4.83 18.67
CA TRP A 174 14.66 -4.65 18.54
C TRP A 174 15.16 -4.66 17.09
N PHE A 175 14.42 -5.31 16.20
CA PHE A 175 14.76 -5.43 14.78
C PHE A 175 13.60 -4.95 13.91
N LEU A 176 13.88 -3.97 13.05
CA LEU A 176 13.00 -3.46 12.02
C LEU A 176 13.47 -3.91 10.63
N ARG A 177 14.74 -3.68 10.29
CA ARG A 177 15.39 -4.04 9.01
C ARG A 177 15.67 -5.54 8.94
N LYS A 178 16.32 -6.12 9.95
CA LYS A 178 16.64 -7.57 10.02
C LYS A 178 15.55 -8.40 10.72
N ARG A 179 14.30 -7.89 10.71
CA ARG A 179 13.20 -8.47 11.50
C ARG A 179 12.89 -9.90 11.08
N ALA A 180 12.81 -10.19 9.78
CA ALA A 180 12.43 -11.52 9.32
C ALA A 180 13.50 -12.55 9.69
N GLN A 181 14.78 -12.20 9.53
CA GLN A 181 15.89 -13.05 9.96
C GLN A 181 15.88 -13.28 11.47
N ALA A 182 15.70 -12.24 12.28
CA ALA A 182 15.70 -12.35 13.74
C ALA A 182 14.54 -13.21 14.26
N ILE A 183 13.33 -13.03 13.74
CA ILE A 183 12.16 -13.88 14.05
C ILE A 183 12.45 -15.33 13.64
N GLY A 184 12.99 -15.53 12.44
CA GLY A 184 13.40 -16.84 11.93
C GLY A 184 14.34 -17.59 12.86
N ILE A 185 15.41 -16.93 13.34
CA ILE A 185 16.39 -17.51 14.27
C ILE A 185 15.72 -17.88 15.60
N GLY A 186 14.85 -17.02 16.14
CA GLY A 186 14.06 -17.33 17.33
C GLY A 186 13.24 -18.61 17.14
N TYR A 187 12.51 -18.73 16.03
CA TYR A 187 11.64 -19.88 15.75
C TYR A 187 12.37 -21.22 15.61
N ILE A 188 13.71 -21.24 15.42
CA ILE A 188 14.50 -22.48 15.41
C ILE A 188 14.27 -23.29 16.69
N GLY A 189 14.09 -22.63 17.84
CA GLY A 189 13.87 -23.30 19.12
C GLY A 189 12.71 -24.30 19.08
N GLY A 190 11.60 -23.95 18.43
CA GLY A 190 10.45 -24.84 18.28
C GLY A 190 10.76 -26.08 17.43
N ALA A 191 11.60 -25.94 16.40
CA ALA A 191 12.05 -27.05 15.56
C ALA A 191 12.91 -28.04 16.36
N VAL A 192 13.85 -27.51 17.13
CA VAL A 192 14.74 -28.30 18.00
C VAL A 192 13.93 -29.01 19.08
N GLY A 193 12.92 -28.35 19.65
CA GLY A 193 11.95 -28.96 20.56
C GLY A 193 11.22 -30.14 19.95
N GLY A 194 10.75 -30.00 18.71
CA GLY A 194 10.11 -31.07 17.93
C GLY A 194 11.02 -32.25 17.57
N LEU A 195 12.35 -32.08 17.58
CA LEU A 195 13.31 -33.18 17.45
C LEU A 195 13.60 -33.86 18.80
N THR A 196 13.60 -33.09 19.88
CA THR A 196 14.05 -33.55 21.20
C THR A 196 13.01 -34.42 21.88
N LEU A 197 11.73 -34.00 21.93
CA LEU A 197 10.71 -34.72 22.69
C LEU A 197 10.33 -36.09 22.09
N PRO A 198 10.23 -36.31 20.76
CA PRO A 198 9.96 -37.64 20.23
C PRO A 198 11.03 -38.67 20.61
N VAL A 199 12.30 -38.26 20.61
CA VAL A 199 13.42 -39.12 21.04
C VAL A 199 13.35 -39.44 22.54
N LEU A 200 13.00 -38.43 23.34
CA LEU A 200 12.75 -38.59 24.77
C LEU A 200 11.61 -39.58 25.03
N TYR A 201 10.48 -39.41 24.34
CA TYR A 201 9.31 -40.28 24.46
C TYR A 201 9.62 -41.73 24.09
N ARG A 202 10.31 -41.96 22.96
CA ARG A 202 10.73 -43.29 22.52
C ARG A 202 11.56 -44.02 23.58
N SER A 203 12.39 -43.27 24.30
CA SER A 203 13.35 -43.83 25.26
C SER A 203 12.78 -44.01 26.67
N LEU A 204 11.88 -43.12 27.09
CA LEU A 204 11.39 -43.05 28.47
C LEU A 204 9.99 -43.64 28.65
N LEU A 205 9.10 -43.57 27.67
CA LEU A 205 7.75 -44.15 27.81
C LEU A 205 7.78 -45.63 28.18
N PRO A 206 8.63 -46.49 27.57
CA PRO A 206 8.70 -47.90 27.96
C PRO A 206 9.32 -48.14 29.34
N LYS A 207 10.14 -47.21 29.85
CA LYS A 207 10.92 -47.38 31.09
C LYS A 207 10.25 -46.79 32.32
N LEU A 208 9.63 -45.62 32.17
CA LEU A 208 9.11 -44.80 33.26
C LEU A 208 7.60 -44.59 33.18
N GLY A 209 6.96 -45.04 32.10
CA GLY A 209 5.55 -44.82 31.83
C GLY A 209 5.23 -43.37 31.45
N PHE A 210 3.95 -43.12 31.18
CA PHE A 210 3.45 -41.82 30.71
C PHE A 210 3.73 -40.68 31.69
N GLY A 211 3.28 -40.82 32.95
CA GLY A 211 3.29 -39.71 33.90
C GLY A 211 4.68 -39.12 34.15
N TRP A 212 5.67 -39.94 34.46
CA TRP A 212 7.04 -39.46 34.68
C TRP A 212 7.70 -38.95 33.40
N THR A 213 7.41 -39.55 32.25
CA THR A 213 7.93 -39.06 30.96
C THR A 213 7.43 -37.66 30.66
N ILE A 214 6.12 -37.39 30.85
CA ILE A 214 5.54 -36.05 30.66
C ILE A 214 6.10 -35.04 31.67
N ARG A 215 6.30 -35.42 32.94
CA ARG A 215 6.91 -34.53 33.94
C ARG A 215 8.34 -34.15 33.59
N ILE A 216 9.16 -35.11 33.16
CA ILE A 216 10.54 -34.86 32.72
C ILE A 216 10.53 -33.89 31.52
N ALA A 217 9.69 -34.15 30.52
CA ALA A 217 9.52 -33.27 29.36
C ALA A 217 9.07 -31.86 29.77
N ALA A 218 8.13 -31.76 30.72
CA ALA A 218 7.65 -30.49 31.25
C ALA A 218 8.75 -29.71 32.00
N PHE A 219 9.60 -30.38 32.78
CA PHE A 219 10.74 -29.72 33.44
C PHE A 219 11.80 -29.21 32.45
N ILE A 220 12.05 -29.95 31.37
CA ILE A 220 12.94 -29.49 30.28
C ILE A 220 12.35 -28.23 29.61
N CYS A 221 11.04 -28.23 29.34
CA CYS A 221 10.36 -27.06 28.78
C CYS A 221 10.33 -25.88 29.75
N LEU A 222 10.14 -26.14 31.05
CA LEU A 222 10.20 -25.13 32.10
C LEU A 222 11.56 -24.44 32.14
N PHE A 223 12.64 -25.21 32.12
CA PHE A 223 13.99 -24.66 32.10
C PHE A 223 14.17 -23.70 30.91
N ALA A 224 13.77 -24.13 29.71
CA ALA A 224 13.84 -23.29 28.52
C ALA A 224 12.96 -22.03 28.64
N LEU A 225 11.72 -22.16 29.10
CA LEU A 225 10.82 -21.02 29.28
C LEU A 225 11.34 -20.01 30.32
N VAL A 226 11.93 -20.48 31.43
CA VAL A 226 12.54 -19.63 32.46
C VAL A 226 13.76 -18.89 31.91
N VAL A 227 14.63 -19.58 31.18
CA VAL A 227 15.76 -18.93 30.48
C VAL A 227 15.24 -17.88 29.50
N GLY A 228 14.18 -18.20 28.75
CA GLY A 228 13.51 -17.26 27.86
C GLY A 228 12.97 -16.02 28.58
N LEU A 229 12.28 -16.20 29.71
CA LEU A 229 11.76 -15.12 30.55
C LEU A 229 12.86 -14.22 31.12
N ILE A 230 14.01 -14.77 31.49
CA ILE A 230 15.16 -13.99 32.01
C ILE A 230 15.77 -13.13 30.90
N LEU A 231 15.92 -13.70 29.70
CA LEU A 231 16.59 -13.06 28.58
C LEU A 231 15.70 -12.06 27.82
N VAL A 232 14.38 -12.23 27.84
CA VAL A 232 13.44 -11.37 27.11
C VAL A 232 13.44 -9.94 27.68
N ARG A 233 13.45 -8.97 26.76
CA ARG A 233 13.36 -7.54 27.04
C ARG A 233 12.48 -6.89 25.98
N ASP A 234 11.46 -6.16 26.40
CA ASP A 234 10.67 -5.29 25.54
C ASP A 234 11.15 -3.83 25.64
N ARG A 235 10.81 -3.02 24.63
CA ARG A 235 11.13 -1.59 24.56
C ARG A 235 9.85 -0.73 24.56
N ARG A 236 8.78 -1.20 25.22
CA ARG A 236 7.47 -0.52 25.20
C ARG A 236 7.50 0.91 25.71
N HIS A 237 8.37 1.22 26.67
CA HIS A 237 8.53 2.58 27.22
C HIS A 237 9.02 3.60 26.18
N ILE A 238 9.69 3.13 25.12
CA ILE A 238 10.13 3.95 23.98
C ILE A 238 9.02 4.02 22.93
N LEU A 239 8.30 2.92 22.71
CA LEU A 239 7.28 2.80 21.67
C LEU A 239 5.90 3.35 22.07
N HIS A 240 5.62 3.45 23.38
CA HIS A 240 4.40 3.98 23.96
C HIS A 240 4.71 5.01 25.07
N PRO A 241 5.30 6.17 24.73
CA PRO A 241 5.60 7.21 25.70
C PRO A 241 4.30 7.73 26.34
N GLY A 242 4.27 7.83 27.68
CA GLY A 242 3.15 8.42 28.43
C GLY A 242 1.98 7.48 28.77
N GLN A 243 2.07 6.17 28.50
CA GLN A 243 1.04 5.23 28.97
C GLN A 243 1.22 4.90 30.47
N THR A 244 0.43 5.54 31.32
CA THR A 244 0.24 5.16 32.72
C THR A 244 -1.15 4.55 32.92
N HIS A 245 -1.22 3.33 33.45
CA HIS A 245 -2.50 2.68 33.76
C HIS A 245 -2.96 3.09 35.18
N SER A 246 -4.08 3.79 35.27
CA SER A 246 -4.69 4.21 36.53
C SER A 246 -5.37 3.05 37.29
N SER A 247 -5.88 2.03 36.59
CA SER A 247 -6.52 0.85 37.22
C SER A 247 -6.52 -0.40 36.32
N ILE A 248 -6.75 -1.59 36.91
CA ILE A 248 -6.92 -2.86 36.18
C ILE A 248 -8.15 -2.84 35.26
N ARG A 249 -9.21 -2.14 35.67
CA ARG A 249 -10.43 -1.99 34.87
C ARG A 249 -10.16 -1.16 33.61
N ASP A 250 -9.39 -0.09 33.74
CA ASP A 250 -9.02 0.76 32.60
C ASP A 250 -8.15 -0.03 31.62
N LEU A 251 -7.20 -0.83 32.12
CA LEU A 251 -6.40 -1.72 31.28
C LEU A 251 -7.27 -2.73 30.52
N ALA A 252 -8.26 -3.35 31.18
CA ALA A 252 -9.17 -4.31 30.54
C ALA A 252 -10.04 -3.66 29.45
N LEU A 253 -10.63 -2.50 29.73
CA LEU A 253 -11.42 -1.74 28.76
C LEU A 253 -10.58 -1.32 27.56
N GLN A 254 -9.36 -0.85 27.81
CA GLN A 254 -8.42 -0.51 26.77
C GLN A 254 -8.04 -1.74 25.93
N ILE A 255 -7.80 -2.92 26.53
CA ILE A 255 -7.50 -4.17 25.80
C ILE A 255 -8.62 -4.52 24.84
N ILE A 256 -9.87 -4.49 25.33
CA ILE A 256 -11.06 -4.74 24.51
C ILE A 256 -11.15 -3.72 23.37
N ALA A 257 -10.95 -2.43 23.66
CA ALA A 257 -10.98 -1.38 22.65
C ALA A 257 -9.87 -1.48 21.60
N SER A 258 -8.75 -2.14 21.91
CA SER A 258 -7.65 -2.38 20.95
C SER A 258 -7.88 -3.58 20.02
N ILE A 259 -8.91 -4.40 20.26
CA ILE A 259 -9.35 -5.43 19.33
C ILE A 259 -10.13 -4.74 18.21
N ASP A 260 -9.43 -4.36 17.15
CA ASP A 260 -9.99 -3.61 16.04
C ASP A 260 -9.84 -4.36 14.70
N PHE A 261 -10.99 -4.73 14.13
CA PHE A 261 -11.07 -5.41 12.83
C PHE A 261 -10.97 -4.43 11.64
N THR A 262 -10.81 -3.12 11.85
CA THR A 262 -10.56 -2.15 10.76
C THR A 262 -9.30 -2.50 9.95
N ALA A 263 -8.38 -3.28 10.52
CA ALA A 263 -7.24 -3.85 9.82
C ALA A 263 -7.63 -4.54 8.51
N PHE A 264 -8.79 -5.20 8.46
CA PHE A 264 -9.30 -5.88 7.27
C PHE A 264 -9.81 -4.94 6.16
N LYS A 265 -9.89 -3.63 6.41
CA LYS A 265 -10.12 -2.64 5.34
C LYS A 265 -8.89 -2.50 4.44
N GLN A 266 -7.70 -2.79 4.95
CA GLN A 266 -6.48 -2.81 4.16
C GLN A 266 -6.41 -4.12 3.36
N LYS A 267 -6.58 -4.03 2.03
CA LYS A 267 -6.62 -5.21 1.15
C LYS A 267 -5.40 -6.11 1.32
N ILE A 268 -4.20 -5.54 1.46
CA ILE A 268 -2.96 -6.29 1.65
C ILE A 268 -2.99 -7.16 2.91
N TYR A 269 -3.50 -6.62 4.01
CA TYR A 269 -3.64 -7.34 5.27
C TYR A 269 -4.67 -8.47 5.15
N SER A 270 -5.83 -8.20 4.54
CA SER A 270 -6.88 -9.20 4.35
C SER A 270 -6.44 -10.38 3.50
N PHE A 271 -5.78 -10.12 2.37
CA PHE A 271 -5.24 -11.19 1.52
C PHE A 271 -4.12 -11.97 2.23
N LEU A 272 -3.25 -11.27 2.98
CA LEU A 272 -2.21 -11.93 3.77
C LEU A 272 -2.79 -12.87 4.82
N VAL A 273 -3.76 -12.40 5.62
CA VAL A 273 -4.38 -13.21 6.68
C VAL A 273 -5.10 -14.42 6.10
N LEU A 274 -5.84 -14.26 5.00
CA LEU A 274 -6.51 -15.38 4.32
C LEU A 274 -5.50 -16.39 3.75
N ALA A 275 -4.39 -15.91 3.21
CA ALA A 275 -3.31 -16.75 2.72
C ALA A 275 -2.59 -17.51 3.86
N LEU A 276 -2.37 -16.86 5.02
CA LEU A 276 -1.80 -17.52 6.20
C LEU A 276 -2.76 -18.58 6.74
N LEU A 277 -4.06 -18.29 6.83
CA LEU A 277 -5.10 -19.26 7.21
C LEU A 277 -5.02 -20.52 6.34
N GLY A 278 -5.01 -20.34 5.01
CA GLY A 278 -4.93 -21.46 4.09
C GLY A 278 -3.61 -22.23 4.18
N ASN A 279 -2.48 -21.54 4.34
CA ASN A 279 -1.20 -22.21 4.56
C ASN A 279 -1.17 -23.03 5.86
N GLY A 280 -1.74 -22.52 6.95
CA GLY A 280 -1.86 -23.24 8.22
C GLY A 280 -2.70 -24.51 8.08
N PHE A 281 -3.83 -24.42 7.38
CA PHE A 281 -4.67 -25.57 7.08
C PHE A 281 -3.90 -26.64 6.27
N ALA A 282 -3.22 -26.24 5.20
CA ALA A 282 -2.42 -27.15 4.38
C ALA A 282 -1.29 -27.79 5.20
N TYR A 283 -0.60 -27.00 6.04
CA TYR A 283 0.45 -27.48 6.94
C TYR A 283 -0.06 -28.56 7.90
N LEU A 284 -1.18 -28.32 8.58
CA LEU A 284 -1.71 -29.26 9.56
C LEU A 284 -2.17 -30.57 8.93
N VAL A 285 -2.91 -30.49 7.82
CA VAL A 285 -3.37 -31.71 7.13
C VAL A 285 -2.16 -32.50 6.61
N THR A 286 -1.22 -31.85 5.93
CA THR A 286 -0.06 -32.56 5.37
C THR A 286 0.83 -33.16 6.44
N SER A 287 1.17 -32.40 7.50
CA SER A 287 2.02 -32.91 8.59
C SER A 287 1.36 -34.06 9.37
N THR A 288 0.04 -33.99 9.59
CA THR A 288 -0.70 -35.02 10.33
C THR A 288 -0.84 -36.33 9.53
N TYR A 289 -1.13 -36.24 8.23
CA TYR A 289 -1.45 -37.42 7.42
C TYR A 289 -0.27 -37.99 6.63
N LEU A 290 0.88 -37.29 6.55
CA LEU A 290 2.07 -37.78 5.84
C LEU A 290 2.56 -39.15 6.34
N PRO A 291 2.70 -39.42 7.66
CA PRO A 291 3.12 -40.75 8.13
C PRO A 291 2.10 -41.84 7.80
N SER A 292 0.80 -41.56 8.01
CA SER A 292 -0.30 -42.48 7.70
C SER A 292 -0.38 -42.82 6.21
N TYR A 293 -0.05 -41.86 5.34
CA TYR A 293 0.02 -42.08 3.90
C TYR A 293 1.15 -43.03 3.49
N ALA A 294 2.31 -42.93 4.14
CA ALA A 294 3.42 -43.85 3.91
C ALA A 294 3.05 -45.27 4.33
N VAL A 295 2.39 -45.44 5.49
CA VAL A 295 1.90 -46.75 5.95
C VAL A 295 0.84 -47.32 5.00
N PHE A 296 -0.08 -46.49 4.50
CA PHE A 296 -1.07 -46.89 3.51
C PHE A 296 -0.44 -47.44 2.21
N HIS A 297 0.75 -46.98 1.83
CA HIS A 297 1.51 -47.47 0.68
C HIS A 297 2.41 -48.68 1.02
N GLY A 298 2.32 -49.24 2.23
CA GLY A 298 3.03 -50.45 2.63
C GLY A 298 4.42 -50.22 3.24
N TYR A 299 4.78 -48.99 3.61
CA TYR A 299 6.03 -48.72 4.33
C TYR A 299 5.93 -48.98 5.83
N THR A 300 7.06 -49.29 6.46
CA THR A 300 7.12 -49.59 7.91
C THR A 300 6.85 -48.34 8.77
N GLU A 301 6.37 -48.54 9.99
CA GLU A 301 6.16 -47.44 10.96
C GLU A 301 7.47 -46.67 11.27
N SER A 302 8.59 -47.39 11.35
CA SER A 302 9.91 -46.76 11.54
C SER A 302 10.25 -45.79 10.39
N GLN A 303 9.97 -46.18 9.14
CA GLN A 303 10.18 -45.32 7.97
C GLN A 303 9.22 -44.12 7.96
N SER A 304 7.97 -44.29 8.40
CA SER A 304 7.00 -43.20 8.45
C SER A 304 7.34 -42.15 9.54
N TYR A 305 7.89 -42.59 10.69
CA TYR A 305 8.39 -41.67 11.72
C TYR A 305 9.62 -40.87 11.25
N LEU A 306 10.52 -41.51 10.50
CA LEU A 306 11.70 -40.83 9.94
C LEU A 306 11.32 -39.72 8.95
N LEU A 307 10.20 -39.83 8.23
CA LEU A 307 9.71 -38.72 7.38
C LEU A 307 9.44 -37.46 8.21
N LEU A 308 8.85 -37.61 9.40
CA LEU A 308 8.57 -36.48 10.30
C LEU A 308 9.86 -35.87 10.88
N VAL A 309 10.88 -36.71 11.13
CA VAL A 309 12.20 -36.26 11.56
C VAL A 309 12.86 -35.43 10.46
N VAL A 310 12.83 -35.89 9.21
CA VAL A 310 13.37 -35.15 8.05
C VAL A 310 12.62 -33.83 7.87
N PHE A 311 11.28 -33.86 7.94
CA PHE A 311 10.44 -32.67 7.85
C PHE A 311 10.83 -31.60 8.88
N ASN A 312 10.92 -31.96 10.16
CA ASN A 312 11.30 -31.03 11.22
C ASN A 312 12.76 -30.56 11.09
N SER A 313 13.68 -31.44 10.68
CA SER A 313 15.09 -31.09 10.49
C SER A 313 15.27 -30.02 9.41
N LEU A 314 14.61 -30.17 8.27
CA LEU A 314 14.73 -29.21 7.16
C LEU A 314 13.90 -27.93 7.37
N SER A 315 12.97 -27.94 8.32
CA SER A 315 12.29 -26.72 8.75
C SER A 315 13.20 -25.74 9.51
N ILE A 316 14.40 -26.17 9.97
CA ILE A 316 15.41 -25.29 10.58
C ILE A 316 15.99 -24.32 9.55
N PRO A 317 16.65 -24.77 8.45
CA PRO A 317 17.14 -23.85 7.43
C PRO A 317 16.00 -23.08 6.75
N GLY A 318 14.80 -23.67 6.67
CA GLY A 318 13.58 -22.99 6.20
C GLY A 318 13.18 -21.76 7.00
N ARG A 319 13.51 -21.69 8.29
CA ARG A 319 13.23 -20.49 9.11
C ARG A 319 14.28 -19.40 8.99
N VAL A 320 15.50 -19.74 8.58
CA VAL A 320 16.64 -18.81 8.58
C VAL A 320 16.90 -18.22 7.19
N LEU A 321 17.09 -19.07 6.18
CA LEU A 321 17.49 -18.63 4.84
C LEU A 321 16.44 -17.72 4.18
N PRO A 322 15.14 -18.06 4.22
CA PRO A 322 14.09 -17.21 3.67
C PRO A 322 13.90 -15.93 4.48
N GLY A 323 14.15 -15.93 5.79
CA GLY A 323 14.17 -14.71 6.60
C GLY A 323 15.25 -13.72 6.12
N TRP A 324 16.46 -14.23 5.89
CA TRP A 324 17.55 -13.44 5.29
C TRP A 324 17.23 -12.95 3.87
N MET A 325 16.65 -13.82 3.02
CA MET A 325 16.20 -13.43 1.68
C MET A 325 15.10 -12.37 1.74
N ALA A 326 14.17 -12.48 2.68
CA ALA A 326 13.05 -11.57 2.85
C ALA A 326 13.49 -10.16 3.25
N ASP A 327 14.51 -10.05 4.11
CA ASP A 327 15.05 -8.75 4.50
C ASP A 327 15.85 -8.08 3.36
N LYS A 328 16.34 -8.85 2.37
CA LYS A 328 17.09 -8.32 1.20
C LYS A 328 16.25 -8.07 -0.05
N TYR A 329 15.38 -9.01 -0.39
CA TYR A 329 14.61 -9.05 -1.64
C TYR A 329 13.12 -8.68 -1.46
N GLY A 330 12.70 -8.44 -0.21
CA GLY A 330 11.33 -8.12 0.17
C GLY A 330 10.60 -9.32 0.76
N ARG A 331 9.87 -9.08 1.86
CA ARG A 331 9.20 -10.14 2.64
C ARG A 331 8.05 -10.79 1.87
N PHE A 332 7.17 -10.00 1.25
CA PHE A 332 6.08 -10.53 0.41
C PHE A 332 6.58 -11.27 -0.83
N ASN A 333 7.65 -10.78 -1.49
CA ASN A 333 8.24 -11.45 -2.65
C ASN A 333 8.77 -12.84 -2.27
N THR A 334 9.44 -12.91 -1.12
CA THR A 334 9.99 -14.17 -0.61
C THR A 334 8.85 -15.11 -0.19
N LEU A 335 7.80 -14.60 0.46
CA LEU A 335 6.62 -15.38 0.81
C LEU A 335 5.92 -15.97 -0.44
N CYS A 336 5.81 -15.20 -1.54
CA CYS A 336 5.30 -15.70 -2.83
C CYS A 336 6.15 -16.84 -3.37
N LEU A 337 7.48 -16.66 -3.43
CA LEU A 337 8.40 -17.66 -3.94
C LEU A 337 8.28 -18.98 -3.15
N ILE A 338 8.30 -18.89 -1.82
CA ILE A 338 8.18 -20.02 -0.91
C ILE A 338 6.81 -20.71 -1.05
N SER A 339 5.73 -19.92 -1.16
CA SER A 339 4.39 -20.48 -1.32
C SER A 339 4.23 -21.18 -2.67
N GLY A 340 4.78 -20.61 -3.75
CA GLY A 340 4.83 -21.25 -5.06
C GLY A 340 5.60 -22.58 -5.03
N LEU A 341 6.77 -22.61 -4.38
CA LEU A 341 7.55 -23.83 -4.19
C LEU A 341 6.77 -24.89 -3.40
N SER A 342 6.08 -24.47 -2.33
CA SER A 342 5.21 -25.33 -1.52
C SER A 342 4.09 -25.96 -2.36
N THR A 343 3.44 -25.17 -3.22
CA THR A 343 2.38 -25.65 -4.11
C THR A 343 2.92 -26.62 -5.16
N ILE A 344 4.07 -26.34 -5.76
CA ILE A 344 4.73 -27.27 -6.70
C ILE A 344 5.03 -28.60 -6.03
N MET A 345 5.53 -28.60 -4.79
CA MET A 345 5.78 -29.86 -4.07
C MET A 345 4.52 -30.67 -3.81
N HIS A 346 3.41 -30.00 -3.48
CA HIS A 346 2.14 -30.71 -3.37
C HIS A 346 1.72 -31.31 -4.73
N PHE A 347 1.89 -30.59 -5.84
CA PHE A 347 1.63 -31.18 -7.17
C PHE A 347 2.48 -32.41 -7.47
N VAL A 348 3.80 -32.33 -7.20
CA VAL A 348 4.77 -33.35 -7.60
C VAL A 348 4.56 -34.67 -6.86
N ILE A 349 4.22 -34.63 -5.57
CA ILE A 349 4.04 -35.86 -4.77
C ILE A 349 2.62 -36.39 -4.80
N TRP A 350 1.60 -35.52 -4.86
CA TRP A 350 0.22 -35.94 -4.65
C TRP A 350 -0.52 -36.28 -5.95
N LEU A 351 -0.15 -35.74 -7.12
CA LEU A 351 -0.88 -36.00 -8.37
C LEU A 351 -0.42 -37.26 -9.15
N PRO A 352 0.89 -37.56 -9.31
CA PRO A 352 1.34 -38.68 -10.15
C PRO A 352 1.49 -40.00 -9.35
N PRO A 353 0.88 -41.13 -9.79
CA PRO A 353 1.02 -42.45 -9.17
C PRO A 353 2.45 -43.04 -9.02
N PRO A 354 3.48 -42.69 -9.83
CA PRO A 354 4.80 -43.29 -9.66
C PRO A 354 5.57 -42.75 -8.44
N PHE A 355 5.41 -41.48 -8.06
CA PHE A 355 6.23 -40.89 -6.98
C PHE A 355 5.78 -41.34 -5.58
N SER A 356 4.48 -41.53 -5.35
CA SER A 356 3.97 -41.98 -4.04
C SER A 356 4.38 -43.41 -3.68
N LYS A 357 4.81 -44.20 -4.68
CA LYS A 357 5.29 -45.58 -4.52
C LYS A 357 6.80 -45.69 -4.28
N HIS A 358 7.50 -44.56 -4.16
CA HIS A 358 8.93 -44.52 -3.86
C HIS A 358 9.20 -43.74 -2.58
N ILE A 359 9.68 -44.44 -1.54
CA ILE A 359 9.97 -43.84 -0.22
C ILE A 359 10.98 -42.69 -0.32
N ALA A 360 11.94 -42.76 -1.25
CA ALA A 360 12.90 -41.69 -1.49
C ALA A 360 12.21 -40.39 -1.93
N ALA A 361 11.17 -40.46 -2.76
CA ALA A 361 10.41 -39.29 -3.17
C ALA A 361 9.63 -38.68 -1.99
N LEU A 362 9.11 -39.52 -1.08
CA LEU A 362 8.48 -39.05 0.16
C LEU A 362 9.48 -38.35 1.11
N TYR A 363 10.73 -38.82 1.17
CA TYR A 363 11.78 -38.13 1.93
C TYR A 363 12.16 -36.78 1.32
N VAL A 364 12.29 -36.71 -0.02
CA VAL A 364 12.54 -35.44 -0.72
C VAL A 364 11.39 -34.46 -0.51
N PHE A 365 10.14 -34.94 -0.54
CA PHE A 365 8.98 -34.15 -0.18
C PHE A 365 9.05 -33.62 1.25
N ALA A 366 9.27 -34.51 2.22
CA ALA A 366 9.37 -34.13 3.61
C ALA A 366 10.46 -33.06 3.82
N ALA A 367 11.59 -33.19 3.13
CA ALA A 367 12.67 -32.22 3.17
C ALA A 367 12.27 -30.84 2.62
N ILE A 368 11.76 -30.78 1.38
CA ILE A 368 11.42 -29.50 0.74
C ILE A 368 10.20 -28.86 1.40
N TYR A 369 9.18 -29.66 1.73
CA TYR A 369 7.98 -29.16 2.39
C TYR A 369 8.27 -28.74 3.85
N GLY A 370 9.17 -29.44 4.54
CA GLY A 370 9.70 -29.00 5.83
C GLY A 370 10.37 -27.62 5.72
N PHE A 371 11.19 -27.42 4.70
CA PHE A 371 11.79 -26.13 4.40
C PHE A 371 10.73 -25.04 4.14
N THR A 372 9.78 -25.25 3.21
CA THR A 372 8.80 -24.23 2.83
C THR A 372 7.81 -23.92 3.96
N SER A 373 7.34 -24.93 4.70
CA SER A 373 6.45 -24.72 5.85
C SER A 373 7.13 -23.97 6.99
N GLY A 374 8.38 -24.33 7.33
CA GLY A 374 9.18 -23.59 8.30
C GLY A 374 9.34 -22.12 7.92
N SER A 375 9.53 -21.86 6.62
CA SER A 375 9.62 -20.51 6.05
C SER A 375 8.35 -19.68 6.27
N ILE A 376 7.19 -20.27 5.96
CA ILE A 376 5.89 -19.59 6.07
C ILE A 376 5.61 -19.21 7.53
N LEU A 377 5.92 -20.11 8.48
CA LEU A 377 5.72 -19.85 9.92
C LEU A 377 6.56 -18.65 10.41
N SER A 378 7.81 -18.50 9.96
CA SER A 378 8.66 -17.36 10.35
C SER A 378 8.37 -16.08 9.57
N LEU A 379 7.95 -16.18 8.30
CA LEU A 379 7.68 -15.03 7.44
C LEU A 379 6.32 -14.37 7.73
N GLY A 380 5.33 -15.14 8.19
CA GLY A 380 3.99 -14.65 8.52
C GLY A 380 4.00 -13.41 9.43
N PRO A 381 4.57 -13.50 10.66
CA PRO A 381 4.73 -12.34 11.55
C PRO A 381 5.51 -11.19 10.91
N ALA A 382 6.57 -11.48 10.15
CA ALA A 382 7.41 -10.45 9.54
C ALA A 382 6.66 -9.66 8.44
N CYS A 383 5.78 -10.31 7.68
CA CYS A 383 4.88 -9.69 6.72
C CYS A 383 3.74 -8.91 7.41
N ILE A 384 3.18 -9.42 8.50
CA ILE A 384 2.18 -8.68 9.31
C ILE A 384 2.79 -7.37 9.83
N GLY A 385 4.02 -7.43 10.33
CA GLY A 385 4.77 -6.26 10.78
C GLY A 385 5.15 -5.25 9.68
N GLN A 386 4.87 -5.52 8.39
CA GLN A 386 4.97 -4.52 7.32
C GLN A 386 3.63 -3.81 7.04
N THR A 387 2.54 -4.30 7.62
CA THR A 387 1.19 -3.74 7.43
C THR A 387 0.76 -2.83 8.59
N CYS A 388 1.62 -2.69 9.61
CA CYS A 388 1.35 -1.91 10.81
C CYS A 388 2.65 -1.36 11.41
N ASP A 389 2.50 -0.32 12.22
CA ASP A 389 3.60 0.26 12.99
C ASP A 389 4.03 -0.70 14.11
N THR A 390 5.29 -0.66 14.54
CA THR A 390 5.81 -1.61 15.54
C THR A 390 5.07 -1.55 16.88
N LYS A 391 4.59 -0.36 17.29
CA LYS A 391 3.75 -0.15 18.48
C LYS A 391 2.40 -0.88 18.43
N ASP A 392 1.94 -1.21 17.24
CA ASP A 392 0.66 -1.86 16.96
C ASP A 392 0.83 -3.33 16.54
N PHE A 393 2.06 -3.85 16.66
CA PHE A 393 2.40 -5.18 16.17
C PHE A 393 1.63 -6.27 16.92
N GLY A 394 1.54 -6.20 18.25
CA GLY A 394 0.87 -7.23 19.07
C GLY A 394 -0.61 -7.36 18.72
N LYS A 395 -1.35 -6.26 18.68
CA LYS A 395 -2.79 -6.29 18.32
C LYS A 395 -3.03 -6.79 16.88
N ARG A 396 -2.18 -6.41 15.93
CA ARG A 396 -2.29 -6.83 14.51
C ARG A 396 -1.93 -8.29 14.33
N SER A 397 -0.82 -8.73 14.91
CA SER A 397 -0.41 -10.13 14.88
C SER A 397 -1.42 -11.02 15.60
N GLY A 398 -1.95 -10.58 16.74
CA GLY A 398 -2.96 -11.31 17.50
C GLY A 398 -4.27 -11.51 16.71
N THR A 399 -4.72 -10.47 16.01
CA THR A 399 -5.90 -10.56 15.14
C THR A 399 -5.70 -11.56 13.99
N ALA A 400 -4.53 -11.53 13.34
CA ALA A 400 -4.20 -12.46 12.25
C ALA A 400 -4.15 -13.93 12.74
N PHE A 401 -3.49 -14.18 13.87
CA PHE A 401 -3.37 -15.52 14.44
C PHE A 401 -4.68 -16.06 14.99
N ALA A 402 -5.59 -15.20 15.44
CA ALA A 402 -6.92 -15.62 15.83
C ALA A 402 -7.79 -16.10 14.67
N VAL A 403 -7.61 -15.52 13.48
CA VAL A 403 -8.23 -16.07 12.27
C VAL A 403 -7.57 -17.39 11.88
N LEU A 404 -6.24 -17.47 11.93
CA LEU A 404 -5.47 -18.69 11.63
C LEU A 404 -5.92 -19.88 12.49
N SER A 405 -6.19 -19.63 13.78
CA SER A 405 -6.54 -20.68 14.75
C SER A 405 -7.83 -21.44 14.41
N LEU A 406 -8.72 -20.84 13.61
CA LEU A 406 -9.90 -21.53 13.06
C LEU A 406 -9.49 -22.65 12.10
N GLY A 407 -8.44 -22.42 11.29
CA GLY A 407 -7.83 -23.44 10.45
C GLY A 407 -7.25 -24.57 11.30
N ASP A 408 -6.64 -24.24 12.43
CA ASP A 408 -6.04 -25.23 13.33
C ASP A 408 -7.08 -26.11 14.05
N LEU A 409 -8.24 -25.54 14.36
CA LEU A 409 -9.34 -26.26 15.00
C LEU A 409 -9.97 -27.30 14.06
N PHE A 410 -10.19 -26.94 12.78
CA PHE A 410 -10.96 -27.77 11.85
C PHE A 410 -10.10 -28.57 10.86
N GLY A 411 -8.81 -28.24 10.71
CA GLY A 411 -7.92 -28.85 9.71
C GLY A 411 -7.84 -30.37 9.80
N VAL A 412 -7.52 -30.88 10.99
CA VAL A 412 -7.37 -32.33 11.22
C VAL A 412 -8.71 -33.08 11.07
N PRO A 413 -9.84 -32.67 11.71
CA PRO A 413 -11.13 -33.33 11.51
C PRO A 413 -11.59 -33.34 10.04
N ILE A 414 -11.46 -32.23 9.32
CA ILE A 414 -11.83 -32.15 7.90
C ILE A 414 -10.94 -33.08 7.05
N GLY A 415 -9.63 -33.09 7.30
CA GLY A 415 -8.70 -33.99 6.62
C GLY A 415 -9.06 -35.46 6.81
N GLY A 416 -9.44 -35.85 8.03
CA GLY A 416 -9.81 -37.22 8.38
C GLY A 416 -11.15 -37.69 7.82
N ALA A 417 -12.08 -36.78 7.57
CA ALA A 417 -13.38 -37.10 6.97
C ALA A 417 -13.30 -37.40 5.46
N ILE A 418 -12.21 -37.00 4.79
CA ILE A 418 -12.04 -37.17 3.35
C ILE A 418 -11.25 -38.45 3.07
N LYS A 419 -11.72 -39.27 2.11
CA LYS A 419 -10.97 -40.44 1.62
C LYS A 419 -9.59 -40.02 1.10
N MET A 420 -8.53 -40.73 1.48
CA MET A 420 -7.13 -40.38 1.19
C MET A 420 -6.86 -39.96 -0.27
N LYS A 421 -7.37 -40.70 -1.26
CA LYS A 421 -7.18 -40.35 -2.68
C LYS A 421 -7.83 -39.00 -3.06
N SER A 422 -9.00 -38.69 -2.50
CA SER A 422 -9.70 -37.41 -2.72
C SER A 422 -9.12 -36.26 -1.90
N LEU A 423 -8.54 -36.55 -0.72
CA LEU A 423 -7.88 -35.57 0.13
C LEU A 423 -6.70 -34.93 -0.59
N VAL A 424 -5.93 -35.77 -1.26
CA VAL A 424 -4.75 -35.44 -2.07
C VAL A 424 -5.08 -34.45 -3.20
N GLU A 425 -6.09 -34.77 -4.03
CA GLU A 425 -6.52 -33.88 -5.12
C GLU A 425 -7.02 -32.53 -4.59
N LYS A 426 -7.79 -32.54 -3.49
CA LYS A 426 -8.31 -31.32 -2.85
C LYS A 426 -7.21 -30.45 -2.24
N LEU A 427 -6.19 -31.05 -1.64
CA LEU A 427 -5.04 -30.33 -1.07
C LEU A 427 -4.24 -29.58 -2.12
N VAL A 428 -4.10 -30.15 -3.32
CA VAL A 428 -3.41 -29.50 -4.43
C VAL A 428 -4.19 -28.27 -4.92
N VAL A 429 -5.49 -28.41 -5.17
CA VAL A 429 -6.37 -27.29 -5.58
C VAL A 429 -6.40 -26.21 -4.51
N PHE A 430 -6.46 -26.61 -3.23
CA PHE A 430 -6.42 -25.69 -2.12
C PHE A 430 -5.07 -24.96 -2.02
N SER A 431 -3.94 -25.66 -2.21
CA SER A 431 -2.60 -25.03 -2.21
C SER A 431 -2.40 -24.05 -3.37
N LEU A 432 -3.02 -24.29 -4.54
CA LEU A 432 -3.07 -23.31 -5.63
C LEU A 432 -3.84 -22.04 -5.24
N PHE A 433 -5.02 -22.22 -4.63
CA PHE A 433 -5.83 -21.12 -4.14
C PHE A 433 -5.06 -20.30 -3.08
N VAL A 434 -4.35 -20.96 -2.18
CA VAL A 434 -3.50 -20.27 -1.19
C VAL A 434 -2.37 -19.50 -1.85
N ALA A 435 -1.67 -20.08 -2.82
CA ALA A 435 -0.61 -19.39 -3.54
C ALA A 435 -1.12 -18.18 -4.36
N SER A 436 -2.34 -18.25 -4.90
CA SER A 436 -2.95 -17.12 -5.60
C SER A 436 -3.33 -15.98 -4.63
N LEU A 437 -3.75 -16.30 -3.41
CA LEU A 437 -3.99 -15.30 -2.36
C LEU A 437 -2.71 -14.61 -1.90
N VAL A 438 -1.60 -15.35 -1.73
CA VAL A 438 -0.29 -14.75 -1.42
C VAL A 438 0.15 -13.83 -2.56
N SER A 439 -0.08 -14.24 -3.81
CA SER A 439 0.22 -13.42 -4.99
C SER A 439 -0.67 -12.17 -5.05
N ALA A 440 -1.95 -12.27 -4.71
CA ALA A 440 -2.83 -11.12 -4.61
C ALA A 440 -2.40 -10.14 -3.49
N ALA A 441 -1.86 -10.65 -2.38
CA ALA A 441 -1.27 -9.83 -1.32
C ALA A 441 0.04 -9.14 -1.76
N SER A 442 0.82 -9.74 -2.66
CA SER A 442 2.11 -9.22 -3.12
C SER A 442 2.02 -8.29 -4.34
N VAL A 443 0.96 -8.38 -5.15
CA VAL A 443 0.70 -7.45 -6.26
C VAL A 443 0.29 -6.09 -5.68
N GLN A 444 1.28 -5.31 -5.27
CA GLN A 444 1.08 -3.92 -4.95
C GLN A 444 1.14 -3.10 -6.25
N LYS A 445 0.02 -2.50 -6.66
CA LYS A 445 0.01 -1.54 -7.77
C LYS A 445 1.07 -0.46 -7.51
N PRO A 446 1.91 -0.06 -8.50
CA PRO A 446 2.84 1.05 -8.33
C PRO A 446 2.06 2.32 -7.92
N LEU A 447 2.64 3.08 -6.98
CA LEU A 447 2.05 4.32 -6.49
C LEU A 447 2.53 5.40 -7.45
N THR A 448 1.61 5.85 -8.30
CA THR A 448 1.83 6.99 -9.16
C THR A 448 1.36 8.23 -8.44
N PHE A 449 2.25 9.20 -8.25
CA PHE A 449 1.95 10.48 -7.63
C PHE A 449 2.84 11.57 -8.23
N ARG A 450 2.51 12.83 -7.93
CA ARG A 450 3.21 14.00 -8.45
C ARG A 450 3.84 14.80 -7.32
N VAL A 451 5.06 15.27 -7.57
CA VAL A 451 5.69 16.36 -6.82
C VAL A 451 5.57 17.61 -7.67
N TYR A 452 5.05 18.68 -7.06
CA TYR A 452 4.93 20.00 -7.68
C TYR A 452 5.68 21.00 -6.82
N ASP A 453 6.77 21.55 -7.35
CA ASP A 453 7.64 22.49 -6.62
C ASP A 453 7.51 23.89 -7.22
N PHE A 454 7.27 24.92 -6.39
CA PHE A 454 7.00 26.26 -6.88
C PHE A 454 7.35 27.40 -5.90
N ASN A 455 8.37 28.20 -6.25
CA ASN A 455 8.62 29.49 -5.61
C ASN A 455 7.61 30.51 -6.17
N ILE A 456 6.75 31.07 -5.30
CA ILE A 456 5.63 31.94 -5.72
C ILE A 456 5.96 33.43 -5.70
N LYS A 457 7.20 33.78 -5.29
CA LYS A 457 7.66 35.13 -4.98
C LYS A 457 6.85 35.81 -3.87
N THR A 458 7.54 36.38 -2.89
CA THR A 458 6.90 37.17 -1.82
C THR A 458 6.02 38.29 -2.38
N ALA A 459 4.92 38.61 -1.70
CA ALA A 459 4.12 39.82 -1.98
C ALA A 459 4.69 41.09 -1.29
N ALA A 460 5.72 40.94 -0.45
CA ALA A 460 6.31 42.03 0.32
C ALA A 460 7.39 42.76 -0.48
N GLY A 461 7.15 44.02 -0.86
CA GLY A 461 8.17 44.91 -1.41
C GLY A 461 7.69 45.85 -2.51
N LYS A 462 8.63 46.63 -3.08
CA LYS A 462 8.39 47.37 -4.33
C LYS A 462 8.40 46.38 -5.49
N LEU A 463 7.34 46.43 -6.31
CA LEU A 463 7.23 45.62 -7.53
C LEU A 463 8.44 45.85 -8.43
N VAL A 464 8.99 44.77 -8.97
CA VAL A 464 10.04 44.85 -10.00
C VAL A 464 9.43 45.06 -11.39
N PRO A 465 10.19 45.56 -12.38
CA PRO A 465 9.71 45.69 -13.76
C PRO A 465 9.09 44.38 -14.27
N GLY A 466 7.87 44.46 -14.82
CA GLY A 466 7.11 43.30 -15.31
C GLY A 466 6.30 42.53 -14.25
N GLU A 467 6.52 42.78 -12.95
CA GLU A 467 5.76 42.13 -11.87
C GLU A 467 4.37 42.76 -11.67
N LYS A 468 3.35 41.92 -11.52
CA LYS A 468 1.99 42.32 -11.14
C LYS A 468 1.75 42.15 -9.64
N PRO A 469 0.86 42.96 -9.03
CA PRO A 469 0.45 42.77 -7.64
C PRO A 469 -0.07 41.36 -7.35
N TRP A 470 0.10 40.88 -6.11
CA TRP A 470 -0.39 39.55 -5.71
C TRP A 470 -1.88 39.35 -5.97
N SER A 471 -2.70 40.39 -5.83
CA SER A 471 -4.14 40.36 -6.13
C SER A 471 -4.45 39.92 -7.57
N GLU A 472 -3.56 40.21 -8.53
CA GLU A 472 -3.67 39.77 -9.92
C GLU A 472 -2.98 38.41 -10.14
N ARG A 473 -1.87 38.11 -9.44
CA ARG A 473 -1.13 36.85 -9.60
C ARG A 473 -1.81 35.64 -8.96
N LYS A 474 -2.53 35.82 -7.85
CA LYS A 474 -3.02 34.72 -6.99
C LYS A 474 -3.93 33.73 -7.72
N VAL A 475 -4.81 34.21 -8.59
CA VAL A 475 -5.72 33.35 -9.37
C VAL A 475 -4.91 32.41 -10.27
N GLY A 476 -3.90 32.93 -10.97
CA GLY A 476 -3.05 32.12 -11.83
C GLY A 476 -2.18 31.12 -11.07
N VAL A 477 -1.72 31.45 -9.85
CA VAL A 477 -1.02 30.49 -8.97
C VAL A 477 -1.95 29.36 -8.55
N ILE A 478 -3.16 29.69 -8.07
CA ILE A 478 -4.17 28.71 -7.64
C ILE A 478 -4.58 27.80 -8.80
N ASP A 479 -4.87 28.37 -9.97
CA ASP A 479 -5.26 27.62 -11.16
C ASP A 479 -4.14 26.71 -11.64
N SER A 480 -2.89 27.17 -11.59
CA SER A 480 -1.73 26.33 -11.89
C SER A 480 -1.68 25.12 -10.97
N ILE A 481 -1.78 25.32 -9.65
CA ILE A 481 -1.78 24.19 -8.69
C ILE A 481 -2.95 23.25 -8.99
N LYS A 482 -4.18 23.75 -9.19
CA LYS A 482 -5.35 22.90 -9.50
C LYS A 482 -5.17 22.09 -10.79
N ASN A 483 -4.77 22.75 -11.88
CA ASN A 483 -4.62 22.13 -13.18
C ASN A 483 -3.56 21.03 -13.15
N TYR A 484 -2.47 21.24 -12.42
CA TYR A 484 -1.37 20.31 -12.32
C TYR A 484 -1.47 19.37 -11.11
N THR A 485 -2.57 19.32 -10.37
CA THR A 485 -2.76 18.37 -9.26
C THR A 485 -4.10 17.62 -9.30
N SER A 486 -4.88 17.81 -10.36
CA SER A 486 -6.20 17.18 -10.53
C SER A 486 -6.14 15.69 -10.92
N ALA A 487 -5.14 15.29 -11.72
CA ALA A 487 -5.08 13.96 -12.34
C ALA A 487 -4.46 12.85 -11.47
N HIS A 488 -3.58 13.22 -10.53
CA HIS A 488 -2.84 12.27 -9.69
C HIS A 488 -2.72 12.78 -8.26
N PRO A 489 -2.59 11.88 -7.27
CA PRO A 489 -2.19 12.24 -5.93
C PRO A 489 -0.97 13.15 -5.97
N SER A 490 -1.02 14.29 -5.30
CA SER A 490 0.00 15.32 -5.45
C SER A 490 0.50 15.85 -4.11
N ILE A 491 1.79 16.16 -4.07
CA ILE A 491 2.46 16.85 -2.97
C ILE A 491 3.05 18.12 -3.55
N VAL A 492 2.77 19.25 -2.91
CA VAL A 492 3.13 20.57 -3.40
C VAL A 492 4.07 21.22 -2.38
N GLY A 493 5.26 21.61 -2.82
CA GLY A 493 6.20 22.45 -2.07
C GLY A 493 6.13 23.89 -2.57
N LEU A 494 5.90 24.84 -1.67
CA LEU A 494 5.94 26.27 -1.98
C LEU A 494 7.15 26.94 -1.34
N GLN A 495 7.68 28.00 -1.93
CA GLN A 495 8.73 28.85 -1.35
C GLN A 495 8.35 30.33 -1.45
N GLU A 496 8.91 31.16 -0.57
CA GLU A 496 8.64 32.62 -0.46
C GLU A 496 7.17 32.97 -0.15
N ALA A 497 6.38 32.03 0.36
CA ALA A 497 4.98 32.29 0.65
C ALA A 497 4.83 33.06 1.97
N LEU A 498 4.26 34.27 1.93
CA LEU A 498 3.84 34.97 3.15
C LEU A 498 2.54 34.36 3.70
N HIS A 499 2.23 34.64 4.96
CA HIS A 499 1.03 34.10 5.63
C HIS A 499 -0.26 34.37 4.84
N GLU A 500 -0.50 35.62 4.44
CA GLU A 500 -1.68 36.01 3.65
C GLU A 500 -1.72 35.32 2.28
N GLN A 501 -0.56 35.14 1.61
CA GLN A 501 -0.48 34.45 0.33
C GLN A 501 -0.82 32.97 0.48
N LEU A 502 -0.35 32.34 1.56
CA LEU A 502 -0.67 30.95 1.87
C LEU A 502 -2.16 30.77 2.18
N GLU A 503 -2.77 31.68 2.95
CA GLU A 503 -4.22 31.67 3.22
C GLU A 503 -5.05 31.84 1.95
N ASP A 504 -4.68 32.79 1.07
CA ASP A 504 -5.30 33.00 -0.24
C ASP A 504 -5.26 31.70 -1.08
N ILE A 505 -4.10 31.03 -1.13
CA ILE A 505 -3.93 29.77 -1.86
C ILE A 505 -4.80 28.67 -1.27
N MET A 506 -4.73 28.45 0.05
CA MET A 506 -5.48 27.38 0.71
C MET A 506 -6.99 27.58 0.59
N THR A 507 -7.46 28.81 0.73
CA THR A 507 -8.86 29.18 0.52
C THR A 507 -9.28 28.92 -0.93
N GLY A 508 -8.45 29.31 -1.90
CA GLY A 508 -8.72 29.09 -3.31
C GLY A 508 -8.70 27.63 -3.75
N LEU A 509 -7.86 26.80 -3.12
CA LEU A 509 -7.78 25.36 -3.37
C LEU A 509 -8.93 24.57 -2.73
N GLY A 510 -9.46 25.06 -1.61
CA GLY A 510 -10.63 24.50 -0.92
C GLY A 510 -10.28 23.56 0.25
N SER A 511 -11.31 23.18 1.02
CA SER A 511 -11.16 22.50 2.32
C SER A 511 -10.57 21.10 2.28
N GLU A 512 -10.42 20.51 1.09
CA GLU A 512 -9.78 19.19 0.92
C GLU A 512 -8.25 19.24 1.06
N TRP A 513 -7.66 20.44 1.01
CA TRP A 513 -6.22 20.67 1.13
C TRP A 513 -5.82 20.97 2.57
N LYS A 514 -4.65 20.48 2.98
CA LYS A 514 -3.97 20.83 4.23
C LYS A 514 -2.59 21.38 3.93
N SER A 515 -2.12 22.27 4.80
CA SER A 515 -0.77 22.82 4.79
C SER A 515 -0.01 22.38 6.03
N PHE A 516 1.28 22.09 5.86
CA PHE A 516 2.21 21.75 6.94
C PHE A 516 3.51 22.54 6.81
N GLY A 517 4.00 23.06 7.94
CA GLY A 517 5.23 23.86 8.03
C GLY A 517 4.99 25.17 8.77
N VAL A 518 6.07 25.74 9.32
CA VAL A 518 6.05 27.07 9.95
C VAL A 518 6.87 28.07 9.13
N ALA A 519 6.69 29.36 9.40
CA ALA A 519 7.50 30.40 8.76
C ALA A 519 8.92 30.44 9.31
N ASP A 520 9.85 30.98 8.54
CA ASP A 520 11.26 31.14 8.90
C ASP A 520 11.50 32.05 10.12
N GLY A 521 10.62 33.01 10.40
CA GLY A 521 10.66 33.83 11.62
C GLY A 521 10.20 33.08 12.88
N GLY A 522 9.58 31.90 12.73
CA GLY A 522 8.90 31.17 13.82
C GLY A 522 7.52 31.73 14.19
N ASP A 523 7.09 32.81 13.55
CA ASP A 523 5.77 33.42 13.68
C ASP A 523 5.17 33.70 12.28
N ALA A 524 3.95 34.25 12.22
CA ALA A 524 3.25 34.50 10.96
C ALA A 524 3.85 35.66 10.11
N THR A 525 4.93 36.30 10.56
CA THR A 525 5.53 37.45 9.86
C THR A 525 6.63 37.05 8.87
N GLY A 526 7.13 35.81 8.97
CA GLY A 526 8.18 35.27 8.10
C GLY A 526 7.71 34.66 6.77
N GLU A 527 8.67 34.19 5.98
CA GLU A 527 8.42 33.41 4.76
C GLU A 527 8.21 31.94 5.10
N TYR A 528 7.21 31.32 4.47
CA TYR A 528 6.94 29.90 4.60
C TYR A 528 7.61 29.11 3.48
N CYS A 529 8.09 27.90 3.84
CA CYS A 529 8.39 26.81 2.91
C CYS A 529 7.44 25.63 3.19
N PRO A 530 6.12 25.76 2.98
CA PRO A 530 5.16 24.77 3.42
C PRO A 530 5.11 23.58 2.45
N ILE A 531 4.61 22.46 2.96
CA ILE A 531 4.20 21.29 2.18
C ILE A 531 2.68 21.23 2.23
N ILE A 532 2.02 21.31 1.08
CA ILE A 532 0.56 21.24 0.98
C ILE A 532 0.13 19.97 0.21
N TYR A 533 -0.98 19.36 0.64
CA TYR A 533 -1.46 18.07 0.13
C TYR A 533 -2.97 17.89 0.36
N LYS A 534 -3.62 17.02 -0.42
CA LYS A 534 -5.04 16.66 -0.21
C LYS A 534 -5.17 15.59 0.87
N HIS A 535 -5.94 15.86 1.93
CA HIS A 535 -6.01 14.98 3.10
C HIS A 535 -6.78 13.66 2.87
N LYS A 536 -7.49 13.52 1.74
CA LYS A 536 -8.14 12.27 1.32
C LYS A 536 -7.16 11.34 0.59
N GLU A 537 -6.09 11.89 0.03
CA GLU A 537 -5.07 11.16 -0.72
C GLU A 537 -3.85 10.85 0.16
N TRP A 538 -3.49 11.79 1.04
CA TRP A 538 -2.32 11.71 1.89
C TRP A 538 -2.65 11.97 3.35
N GLU A 539 -2.05 11.17 4.21
CA GLU A 539 -2.08 11.30 5.66
C GLU A 539 -0.68 11.70 6.13
N LEU A 540 -0.59 12.80 6.88
CA LEU A 540 0.65 13.21 7.53
C LEU A 540 0.86 12.35 8.78
N LEU A 541 1.92 11.55 8.77
CA LEU A 541 2.30 10.71 9.91
C LEU A 541 3.18 11.49 10.89
N ASN A 542 4.17 12.19 10.36
CA ASN A 542 5.17 12.95 11.12
C ASN A 542 5.71 14.09 10.24
N GLY A 543 6.30 15.11 10.87
CA GLY A 543 6.92 16.22 10.14
C GLY A 543 7.47 17.27 11.08
N THR A 544 8.43 18.06 10.61
CA THR A 544 8.93 19.24 11.32
C THR A 544 9.53 20.26 10.37
N THR A 545 9.71 21.48 10.85
CA THR A 545 10.52 22.50 10.17
C THR A 545 11.80 22.72 10.98
N LYS A 546 12.95 22.76 10.30
CA LYS A 546 14.26 23.03 10.91
C LYS A 546 14.86 24.29 10.31
N TRP A 547 15.51 25.08 11.15
CA TRP A 547 16.34 26.21 10.72
C TRP A 547 17.71 25.70 10.28
N LEU A 548 18.16 26.13 9.12
CA LEU A 548 19.44 25.75 8.53
C LEU A 548 20.54 26.61 9.15
N SER A 549 20.91 26.23 10.37
CA SER A 549 21.85 26.95 11.23
C SER A 549 22.37 26.05 12.34
N GLU A 550 23.30 26.58 13.12
CA GLU A 550 23.87 25.94 14.30
C GLU A 550 22.81 25.65 15.40
N THR A 551 21.63 26.29 15.36
CA THR A 551 20.53 26.07 16.29
C THR A 551 19.22 25.68 15.57
N PRO A 552 19.11 24.44 15.04
CA PRO A 552 18.05 24.07 14.09
C PRO A 552 16.64 23.92 14.68
N ASP A 553 16.49 23.96 16.01
CA ASP A 553 15.23 23.79 16.73
C ASP A 553 14.54 25.10 17.09
N LYS A 554 15.13 26.25 16.74
CA LYS A 554 14.58 27.58 17.01
C LYS A 554 14.91 28.54 15.87
N PRO A 555 14.14 29.64 15.70
CA PRO A 555 14.44 30.65 14.71
C PRO A 555 15.85 31.22 14.85
N SER A 556 16.65 31.07 13.79
CA SER A 556 18.03 31.58 13.72
C SER A 556 18.55 31.68 12.29
N LYS A 557 19.49 32.61 12.11
CA LYS A 557 20.32 32.74 10.92
C LYS A 557 21.58 31.90 11.11
N GLY A 558 21.94 31.11 10.11
CA GLY A 558 23.12 30.23 10.15
C GLY A 558 24.21 30.64 9.18
N TYR A 559 25.45 30.22 9.45
CA TYR A 559 26.52 30.19 8.44
C TYR A 559 26.84 31.53 7.73
N GLY A 560 26.53 32.65 8.39
CA GLY A 560 26.69 34.00 7.84
C GLY A 560 25.61 34.42 6.84
N SER A 561 24.48 33.70 6.77
CA SER A 561 23.28 34.12 6.05
C SER A 561 22.67 35.39 6.66
N LYS A 562 22.13 36.26 5.81
CA LYS A 562 21.36 37.43 6.26
C LYS A 562 19.89 37.10 6.57
N TYR A 563 19.45 35.92 6.16
CA TYR A 563 18.07 35.46 6.23
C TYR A 563 17.98 34.19 7.07
N GLU A 564 16.92 34.06 7.84
CA GLU A 564 16.52 32.79 8.42
C GLU A 564 16.15 31.84 7.27
N ARG A 565 16.84 30.70 7.16
CA ARG A 565 16.59 29.70 6.10
C ARG A 565 16.09 28.43 6.76
N ILE A 566 15.08 27.81 6.15
CA ILE A 566 14.39 26.65 6.72
C ILE A 566 14.26 25.50 5.73
N VAL A 567 14.17 24.30 6.27
CA VAL A 567 13.68 23.11 5.57
C VAL A 567 12.47 22.56 6.31
N THR A 568 11.37 22.36 5.60
CA THR A 568 10.19 21.66 6.11
C THR A 568 10.23 20.23 5.61
N PHE A 569 10.08 19.25 6.49
CA PHE A 569 9.97 17.84 6.13
C PHE A 569 8.63 17.26 6.57
N ALA A 570 8.07 16.39 5.74
CA ALA A 570 6.85 15.64 6.03
C ALA A 570 7.02 14.16 5.65
N GLU A 571 6.60 13.28 6.54
CA GLU A 571 6.36 11.86 6.30
C GLU A 571 4.88 11.66 5.96
N LEU A 572 4.62 11.26 4.71
CA LEU A 572 3.27 11.19 4.16
C LEU A 572 2.94 9.75 3.75
N ARG A 573 1.81 9.24 4.25
CA ARG A 573 1.23 7.95 3.87
C ARG A 573 0.12 8.13 2.86
N HIS A 574 0.24 7.50 1.71
CA HIS A 574 -0.82 7.50 0.71
C HIS A 574 -1.99 6.61 1.19
N VAL A 575 -3.17 7.22 1.37
CA VAL A 575 -4.31 6.62 2.06
C VAL A 575 -4.76 5.29 1.43
N SER A 576 -4.80 5.21 0.10
CA SER A 576 -5.34 4.03 -0.59
C SER A 576 -4.34 2.88 -0.75
N THR A 577 -3.03 3.17 -0.79
CA THR A 577 -1.99 2.12 -0.95
C THR A 577 -1.27 1.79 0.34
N GLY A 578 -1.36 2.65 1.37
CA GLY A 578 -0.62 2.53 2.62
C GLY A 578 0.87 2.79 2.51
N ARG A 579 1.38 3.21 1.34
CA ARG A 579 2.81 3.48 1.15
C ARG A 579 3.19 4.82 1.72
N THR A 580 4.35 4.86 2.37
CA THR A 580 4.91 6.07 2.97
C THR A 580 6.03 6.63 2.11
N ILE A 581 6.09 7.95 1.99
CA ILE A 581 7.20 8.69 1.39
C ILE A 581 7.64 9.83 2.31
N HIS A 582 8.86 10.31 2.11
CA HIS A 582 9.37 11.51 2.79
C HIS A 582 9.54 12.64 1.78
N TYR A 583 9.04 13.83 2.09
CA TYR A 583 9.24 15.02 1.27
C TYR A 583 9.86 16.15 2.09
N PHE A 584 10.91 16.73 1.55
CA PHE A 584 11.60 17.90 2.08
C PHE A 584 11.38 19.06 1.11
N ASN A 585 11.05 20.22 1.67
CA ASN A 585 10.89 21.46 0.94
C ASN A 585 11.75 22.56 1.56
N THR A 586 12.50 23.30 0.76
CA THR A 586 13.50 24.26 1.24
C THR A 586 13.63 25.50 0.37
N HIS A 587 14.19 26.57 0.93
CA HIS A 587 14.66 27.74 0.21
C HIS A 587 16.04 28.11 0.77
N LEU A 588 17.10 28.08 -0.05
CA LEU A 588 18.49 28.34 0.36
C LEU A 588 18.89 29.82 0.21
N ASP A 589 19.97 30.24 0.87
CA ASP A 589 20.40 31.65 0.86
C ASP A 589 20.72 32.20 -0.56
N PRO A 590 20.20 33.37 -0.95
CA PRO A 590 20.34 33.92 -2.31
C PRO A 590 21.70 34.59 -2.60
N HIS A 591 22.56 34.83 -1.60
CA HIS A 591 23.72 35.72 -1.73
C HIS A 591 25.05 35.13 -1.25
N ASN A 592 25.04 34.23 -0.28
CA ASN A 592 26.20 33.67 0.38
C ASN A 592 26.43 32.21 -0.04
N ASP A 593 27.41 31.99 -0.91
CA ASP A 593 27.79 30.68 -1.44
C ASP A 593 28.22 29.69 -0.34
N HIS A 594 28.87 30.18 0.72
CA HIS A 594 29.28 29.34 1.85
C HIS A 594 28.07 28.88 2.66
N ALA A 595 27.14 29.81 2.97
CA ALA A 595 25.90 29.48 3.66
C ALA A 595 25.10 28.42 2.89
N ARG A 596 24.87 28.60 1.58
CA ARG A 596 24.17 27.59 0.76
C ARG A 596 24.81 26.20 0.82
N TYR A 597 26.13 26.12 0.88
CA TYR A 597 26.83 24.84 0.96
C TYR A 597 26.61 24.15 2.31
N GLU A 598 26.73 24.90 3.42
CA GLU A 598 26.49 24.39 4.77
C GLU A 598 25.00 24.02 4.97
N GLU A 599 24.08 24.85 4.48
CA GLU A 599 22.64 24.58 4.46
C GLU A 599 22.29 23.29 3.69
N ALA A 600 22.88 23.09 2.51
CA ALA A 600 22.73 21.85 1.74
C ALA A 600 23.30 20.63 2.49
N ARG A 601 24.39 20.80 3.25
CA ARG A 601 24.96 19.75 4.09
C ARG A 601 23.99 19.35 5.20
N ASP A 602 23.37 20.32 5.87
CA ASP A 602 22.42 20.07 6.94
C ASP A 602 21.18 19.34 6.43
N ILE A 603 20.61 19.76 5.30
CA ILE A 603 19.45 19.09 4.66
C ILE A 603 19.77 17.63 4.39
N ILE A 604 20.92 17.35 3.79
CA ILE A 604 21.36 15.99 3.50
C ILE A 604 21.55 15.18 4.79
N SER A 605 22.04 15.80 5.86
CA SER A 605 22.13 15.14 7.17
C SER A 605 20.76 14.74 7.72
N TYR A 606 19.70 15.51 7.45
CA TYR A 606 18.33 15.17 7.81
C TYR A 606 17.73 14.10 6.89
N VAL A 607 17.97 14.19 5.58
CA VAL A 607 17.57 13.18 4.59
C VAL A 607 18.13 11.81 4.97
N ASN A 608 19.42 11.74 5.32
CA ASN A 608 20.08 10.48 5.69
C ASN A 608 19.57 9.86 7.00
N ARG A 609 18.82 10.60 7.85
CA ARG A 609 18.17 10.09 9.07
C ARG A 609 16.74 9.61 8.82
N THR A 610 16.22 9.70 7.59
CA THR A 610 14.87 9.23 7.28
C THR A 610 14.81 7.71 7.11
N ARG A 611 13.60 7.16 7.27
CA ARG A 611 13.34 5.72 7.40
C ARG A 611 13.85 4.93 6.18
N GLU A 612 14.84 4.07 6.38
CA GLU A 612 15.24 3.03 5.43
C GLU A 612 14.03 2.19 4.97
N GLY A 613 13.77 2.25 3.67
CA GLY A 613 12.73 1.50 2.97
C GLY A 613 11.71 2.36 2.22
N SER A 614 11.56 3.64 2.59
CA SER A 614 10.70 4.60 1.91
C SER A 614 11.50 5.57 1.04
N PRO A 615 11.00 5.97 -0.14
CA PRO A 615 11.71 6.92 -0.98
C PRO A 615 11.64 8.33 -0.39
N VAL A 616 12.74 9.07 -0.54
CA VAL A 616 12.87 10.45 -0.08
C VAL A 616 12.89 11.38 -1.28
N PHE A 617 12.19 12.50 -1.19
CA PHE A 617 12.13 13.53 -2.20
C PHE A 617 12.52 14.87 -1.58
N LEU A 618 13.27 15.67 -2.32
CA LEU A 618 13.70 17.00 -1.91
C LEU A 618 13.41 17.98 -3.04
N GLY A 619 12.49 18.92 -2.79
CA GLY A 619 12.19 20.04 -3.67
C GLY A 619 12.62 21.37 -3.05
N GLY A 620 12.69 22.42 -3.86
CA GLY A 620 12.98 23.75 -3.36
C GLY A 620 13.75 24.63 -4.33
N ASP A 621 13.85 25.89 -3.93
CA ASP A 621 14.74 26.88 -4.53
C ASP A 621 16.12 26.81 -3.84
N PHE A 622 17.12 26.32 -4.58
CA PHE A 622 18.47 26.18 -4.04
C PHE A 622 19.31 27.44 -4.22
N ASN A 623 18.83 28.46 -4.95
CA ASN A 623 19.60 29.63 -5.31
C ASN A 623 20.99 29.30 -5.91
N ALA A 624 21.11 28.12 -6.53
CA ALA A 624 22.37 27.50 -6.88
C ALA A 624 22.33 26.94 -8.31
N LYS A 625 23.34 27.20 -9.14
CA LYS A 625 23.41 26.62 -10.49
C LYS A 625 23.92 25.18 -10.43
N ARG A 626 23.61 24.35 -11.45
CA ARG A 626 24.11 22.96 -11.58
C ARG A 626 25.63 22.78 -11.41
N LYS A 627 26.44 23.80 -11.72
CA LYS A 627 27.90 23.76 -11.60
C LYS A 627 28.42 24.12 -10.21
N SER A 628 27.57 24.66 -9.33
CA SER A 628 27.95 25.16 -8.01
C SER A 628 28.18 24.03 -6.99
N ALA A 629 28.95 24.33 -5.94
CA ALA A 629 29.24 23.39 -4.86
C ALA A 629 28.00 22.83 -4.14
N PRO A 630 27.00 23.64 -3.71
CA PRO A 630 25.81 23.11 -3.03
C PRO A 630 25.01 22.12 -3.89
N TYR A 631 24.80 22.41 -5.18
CA TYR A 631 24.12 21.48 -6.09
C TYR A 631 24.89 20.15 -6.21
N LYS A 632 26.21 20.22 -6.45
CA LYS A 632 27.04 19.03 -6.60
C LYS A 632 27.03 18.17 -5.34
N TYR A 633 27.05 18.79 -4.16
CA TYR A 633 26.99 18.07 -2.91
C TYR A 633 25.69 17.24 -2.79
N VAL A 634 24.53 17.85 -3.03
CA VAL A 634 23.24 17.14 -3.02
C VAL A 634 23.19 16.06 -4.10
N ALA A 635 23.63 16.36 -5.32
CA ALA A 635 23.64 15.43 -6.45
C ALA A 635 24.56 14.21 -6.27
N THR A 636 25.54 14.26 -5.35
CA THR A 636 26.36 13.09 -5.02
C THR A 636 25.65 12.08 -4.12
N GLN A 637 24.58 12.49 -3.43
CA GLN A 637 23.87 11.67 -2.44
C GLN A 637 22.44 11.36 -2.87
N MET A 638 21.81 12.28 -3.61
CA MET A 638 20.47 12.14 -4.16
C MET A 638 20.49 12.23 -5.68
N THR A 639 19.58 11.53 -6.34
CA THR A 639 19.46 11.52 -7.80
C THR A 639 18.61 12.72 -8.26
N PRO A 640 19.09 13.57 -9.19
CA PRO A 640 18.27 14.63 -9.77
C PRO A 640 17.13 14.05 -10.62
N ALA A 641 15.89 14.43 -10.34
CA ALA A 641 14.73 13.91 -11.09
C ALA A 641 14.81 14.26 -12.59
N SER A 642 15.41 15.40 -12.94
CA SER A 642 15.63 15.80 -14.33
C SER A 642 16.54 14.87 -15.13
N GLU A 643 17.44 14.14 -14.44
CA GLU A 643 18.43 13.25 -15.05
C GLU A 643 17.96 11.79 -15.07
N ALA A 644 17.07 11.41 -14.14
CA ALA A 644 16.48 10.08 -14.06
C ALA A 644 15.22 9.88 -14.94
N ARG A 645 14.77 10.91 -15.65
CA ARG A 645 13.58 10.86 -16.51
C ARG A 645 13.76 9.91 -17.69
N ASP A 646 12.67 9.28 -18.14
CA ASP A 646 12.67 8.52 -19.39
C ASP A 646 13.10 9.44 -20.57
N PRO A 647 14.17 9.11 -21.33
CA PRO A 647 14.64 9.88 -22.48
C PRO A 647 13.58 10.09 -23.57
N LYS A 648 12.51 9.28 -23.59
CA LYS A 648 11.39 9.38 -24.53
C LYS A 648 10.26 10.31 -24.07
N GLY A 649 10.36 10.91 -22.88
CA GLY A 649 9.43 11.93 -22.41
C GLY A 649 9.64 13.28 -23.12
N ALA A 650 8.58 14.10 -23.26
CA ALA A 650 8.62 15.32 -24.04
C ALA A 650 9.63 16.38 -23.58
N SER A 651 9.86 17.30 -24.52
CA SER A 651 10.75 18.42 -24.40
C SER A 651 10.22 19.48 -23.42
N ASN A 652 11.12 20.03 -22.61
CA ASN A 652 10.82 21.14 -21.72
C ASN A 652 10.31 22.34 -22.54
N LYS A 653 9.09 22.81 -22.27
CA LYS A 653 8.55 24.05 -22.87
C LYS A 653 9.30 25.30 -22.38
N ALA A 654 9.72 25.33 -21.11
CA ALA A 654 10.57 26.39 -20.55
C ALA A 654 12.01 25.87 -20.32
N LYS A 655 13.02 26.66 -20.73
CA LYS A 655 14.45 26.28 -20.61
C LYS A 655 15.07 26.64 -19.25
N SER A 656 14.38 27.41 -18.42
CA SER A 656 14.86 27.97 -17.16
C SER A 656 13.80 27.96 -16.08
N THR A 657 14.23 27.97 -14.82
CA THR A 657 13.35 27.89 -13.66
C THR A 657 13.16 29.25 -12.99
N ASN A 658 14.04 30.21 -13.25
CA ASN A 658 13.90 31.62 -12.89
C ASN A 658 14.01 32.49 -14.16
N SER A 659 13.05 33.38 -14.34
CA SER A 659 12.86 34.27 -15.49
C SER A 659 12.94 35.75 -15.15
N GLY A 660 12.89 36.12 -13.86
CA GLY A 660 12.92 37.52 -13.41
C GLY A 660 11.80 38.40 -13.97
N PHE A 661 10.61 37.84 -14.22
CA PHE A 661 9.43 38.46 -14.83
C PHE A 661 9.57 38.95 -16.30
N GLU A 662 10.78 39.22 -16.79
CA GLU A 662 11.05 39.74 -18.13
C GLU A 662 11.72 38.74 -19.09
N PHE A 663 12.09 37.55 -18.60
CA PHE A 663 12.74 36.46 -19.36
C PHE A 663 14.09 36.83 -20.00
N SER A 664 14.70 37.95 -19.61
CA SER A 664 15.92 38.49 -20.22
C SER A 664 17.19 37.75 -19.81
N HIS A 665 17.25 37.17 -18.60
CA HIS A 665 18.44 36.48 -18.05
C HIS A 665 18.10 35.16 -17.35
N PRO A 666 17.60 34.16 -18.08
CA PRO A 666 17.08 32.91 -17.53
C PRO A 666 18.11 32.08 -16.74
N LYS A 667 17.74 31.60 -15.53
CA LYS A 667 18.58 30.72 -14.68
C LYS A 667 17.83 29.43 -14.30
N THR A 668 18.58 28.36 -14.03
CA THR A 668 18.05 27.11 -13.46
C THR A 668 18.66 26.91 -12.09
N ILE A 669 17.87 27.21 -11.06
CA ILE A 669 18.30 27.26 -9.65
C ILE A 669 17.40 26.48 -8.69
N ASP A 670 16.18 26.17 -9.10
CA ASP A 670 15.31 25.24 -8.38
C ASP A 670 15.63 23.81 -8.82
N PHE A 671 15.37 22.80 -7.99
CA PHE A 671 15.56 21.39 -8.36
C PHE A 671 14.66 20.44 -7.57
N ILE A 672 14.35 19.29 -8.16
CA ILE A 672 13.73 18.15 -7.46
C ILE A 672 14.73 17.01 -7.49
N PHE A 673 15.07 16.49 -6.30
CA PHE A 673 15.91 15.33 -6.09
C PHE A 673 15.11 14.20 -5.45
N PHE A 674 15.57 12.96 -5.63
CA PHE A 674 15.04 11.82 -4.91
C PHE A 674 16.15 10.83 -4.52
N GLN A 675 15.89 10.04 -3.48
CA GLN A 675 16.74 8.94 -3.04
C GLN A 675 15.89 7.67 -2.93
N ASP A 676 16.33 6.60 -3.60
CA ASP A 676 15.62 5.32 -3.63
C ASP A 676 16.24 4.34 -2.62
N HIS A 677 15.50 4.05 -1.54
CA HIS A 677 15.88 3.05 -0.54
C HIS A 677 15.32 1.65 -0.86
N GLY A 678 15.35 1.24 -2.14
CA GLY A 678 14.88 -0.08 -2.59
C GLY A 678 13.39 -0.13 -2.99
N SER A 679 12.72 1.01 -3.04
CA SER A 679 11.34 1.19 -3.51
C SER A 679 11.21 1.15 -5.03
N LYS A 680 12.32 1.16 -5.78
CA LYS A 680 12.38 1.12 -7.26
C LYS A 680 11.68 2.32 -7.88
N VAL A 681 12.03 3.52 -7.41
CA VAL A 681 11.46 4.78 -7.90
C VAL A 681 11.80 4.94 -9.38
N LYS A 682 10.79 5.26 -10.18
CA LYS A 682 10.95 5.62 -11.60
C LYS A 682 10.40 7.01 -11.82
N VAL A 683 11.17 7.86 -12.49
CA VAL A 683 10.73 9.19 -12.88
C VAL A 683 10.14 9.10 -14.29
N ASP A 684 8.82 9.06 -14.36
CA ASP A 684 8.12 8.96 -15.65
C ASP A 684 8.35 10.20 -16.52
N SER A 685 8.40 11.39 -15.91
CA SER A 685 8.99 12.58 -16.55
C SER A 685 9.27 13.71 -15.58
N TYR A 686 9.88 14.78 -16.09
CA TYR A 686 10.20 16.01 -15.40
C TYR A 686 9.98 17.18 -16.37
N GLU A 687 9.17 18.16 -15.97
CA GLU A 687 8.86 19.35 -16.77
C GLU A 687 9.15 20.64 -15.99
N ILE A 688 9.48 21.70 -16.74
CA ILE A 688 9.49 23.07 -16.23
C ILE A 688 8.34 23.80 -16.92
N LEU A 689 7.36 24.25 -16.14
CA LEU A 689 6.16 24.90 -16.66
C LEU A 689 6.41 26.37 -16.96
N SER A 690 5.53 26.94 -17.77
CA SER A 690 5.50 28.38 -17.98
C SER A 690 5.10 29.08 -16.67
N ALA A 691 5.83 30.14 -16.32
CA ALA A 691 5.42 31.08 -15.28
C ALA A 691 4.32 32.06 -15.75
N LYS A 692 3.73 31.85 -16.94
CA LYS A 692 2.61 32.64 -17.47
C LYS A 692 1.29 31.90 -17.36
N SER A 693 0.27 32.59 -16.83
CA SER A 693 -1.13 32.19 -16.91
C SER A 693 -1.90 33.29 -17.65
N GLY A 694 -2.35 33.00 -18.88
CA GLY A 694 -2.82 34.05 -19.80
C GLY A 694 -1.71 35.07 -20.09
N ASP A 695 -2.03 36.35 -19.95
CA ASP A 695 -1.09 37.47 -20.13
C ASP A 695 -0.30 37.83 -18.85
N VAL A 696 -0.58 37.17 -17.72
CA VAL A 696 0.03 37.48 -16.42
C VAL A 696 1.18 36.52 -16.13
N VAL A 697 2.34 37.07 -15.75
CA VAL A 697 3.46 36.30 -15.19
C VAL A 697 3.20 36.12 -13.69
N ILE A 698 2.92 34.89 -13.27
CA ILE A 698 2.41 34.56 -11.93
C ILE A 698 3.51 34.45 -10.86
N SER A 699 4.76 34.29 -11.28
CA SER A 699 5.98 34.30 -10.45
C SER A 699 7.20 34.55 -11.34
N ASP A 700 8.32 35.02 -10.80
CA ASP A 700 9.60 35.00 -11.50
C ASP A 700 10.15 33.57 -11.65
N HIS A 701 9.67 32.63 -10.85
CA HIS A 701 9.97 31.21 -10.97
C HIS A 701 8.92 30.44 -11.77
N SER A 702 9.38 29.37 -12.41
CA SER A 702 8.57 28.45 -13.19
C SER A 702 8.26 27.20 -12.38
N PRO A 703 6.97 26.82 -12.21
CA PRO A 703 6.61 25.62 -11.45
C PRO A 703 7.10 24.33 -12.12
N LYS A 704 7.25 23.27 -11.33
CA LYS A 704 7.81 21.99 -11.80
C LYS A 704 6.99 20.77 -11.41
N PRO A 705 6.23 20.21 -12.35
CA PRO A 705 5.58 18.94 -12.20
C PRO A 705 6.38 17.81 -12.87
N ALA A 706 6.20 16.60 -12.35
CA ALA A 706 6.49 15.36 -13.06
C ALA A 706 5.21 14.85 -13.77
N HIS A 707 5.31 14.46 -15.05
CA HIS A 707 4.21 14.13 -15.98
C HIS A 707 4.29 12.72 -16.61
N PHE A 708 3.26 12.37 -17.39
CA PHE A 708 3.20 11.20 -18.26
C PHE A 708 2.97 11.66 -19.71
N TYR A 709 3.61 11.00 -20.68
CA TYR A 709 3.43 11.29 -22.11
C TYR A 709 2.62 10.19 -22.82
N VAL A 710 1.68 10.64 -23.65
CA VAL A 710 0.97 9.82 -24.63
C VAL A 710 1.48 10.18 -26.03
N HIS A 711 1.51 9.20 -26.91
CA HIS A 711 2.04 9.30 -28.27
C HIS A 711 0.98 9.81 -29.27
N ALA A 712 -0.30 9.47 -29.03
CA ALA A 712 -1.44 9.92 -29.83
C ALA A 712 -2.73 9.93 -29.01
N ALA A 713 -3.72 10.70 -29.48
CA ALA A 713 -5.07 10.80 -28.90
C ALA A 713 -6.14 10.41 -29.92
N LEU A 714 -6.98 9.45 -29.57
CA LEU A 714 -8.07 8.94 -30.40
C LEU A 714 -9.39 9.37 -29.77
N PHE A 715 -10.27 9.97 -30.55
CA PHE A 715 -11.56 10.48 -30.07
C PHE A 715 -12.69 9.70 -30.73
N ASP A 716 -13.66 9.24 -29.95
CA ASP A 716 -14.99 9.00 -30.50
C ASP A 716 -15.66 10.33 -30.89
N CYS A 717 -16.71 10.28 -31.72
CA CYS A 717 -17.45 11.46 -32.13
C CYS A 717 -18.73 11.66 -31.29
N ASP A 718 -19.58 10.62 -31.22
CA ASP A 718 -20.95 10.68 -30.72
C ASP A 718 -21.00 10.40 -29.22
N GLY A 719 -21.30 11.44 -28.44
CA GLY A 719 -21.19 11.44 -26.98
C GLY A 719 -19.78 11.80 -26.48
N THR A 720 -18.81 12.01 -27.37
CA THR A 720 -17.44 12.41 -27.01
C THR A 720 -17.07 13.81 -27.51
N LEU A 721 -17.37 14.16 -28.77
CA LEU A 721 -17.16 15.50 -29.32
C LEU A 721 -18.48 16.29 -29.45
N VAL A 722 -19.57 15.59 -29.77
CA VAL A 722 -20.94 16.10 -29.82
C VAL A 722 -21.82 15.27 -28.91
N ASN A 723 -22.61 15.90 -28.04
CA ASN A 723 -23.75 15.23 -27.41
C ASN A 723 -24.84 15.07 -28.47
N SER A 724 -24.88 13.91 -29.12
CA SER A 724 -25.87 13.55 -30.14
C SER A 724 -26.99 12.65 -29.61
N THR A 725 -26.99 12.31 -28.30
CA THR A 725 -27.95 11.38 -27.68
C THR A 725 -29.40 11.78 -27.92
N GLY A 726 -29.72 13.07 -27.81
CA GLY A 726 -31.07 13.57 -28.09
C GLY A 726 -31.49 13.36 -29.56
N ALA A 727 -30.60 13.69 -30.50
CA ALA A 727 -30.87 13.55 -31.93
C ALA A 727 -31.01 12.07 -32.36
N ILE A 728 -30.15 11.19 -31.82
CA ILE A 728 -30.17 9.74 -32.09
C ILE A 728 -31.40 9.09 -31.45
N SER A 729 -31.86 9.56 -30.28
CA SER A 729 -33.07 9.04 -29.63
C SER A 729 -34.33 9.36 -30.44
N GLU A 730 -34.44 10.58 -30.98
CA GLU A 730 -35.57 10.96 -31.84
C GLU A 730 -35.57 10.17 -33.15
N PHE A 731 -34.39 9.90 -33.73
CA PHE A 731 -34.27 9.00 -34.87
C PHE A 731 -34.83 7.60 -34.56
N TRP A 732 -34.46 6.98 -33.44
CA TRP A 732 -34.96 5.64 -33.09
C TRP A 732 -36.46 5.62 -32.80
N ARG A 733 -37.00 6.69 -32.20
CA ARG A 733 -38.45 6.85 -32.01
C ARG A 733 -39.18 6.93 -33.35
N GLN A 734 -38.70 7.78 -34.27
CA GLN A 734 -39.26 7.89 -35.62
C GLN A 734 -39.15 6.57 -36.40
N PHE A 735 -38.03 5.86 -36.28
CA PHE A 735 -37.81 4.57 -36.95
C PHE A 735 -38.80 3.49 -36.51
N ALA A 736 -39.22 3.52 -35.23
CA ALA A 736 -40.18 2.57 -34.66
C ALA A 736 -41.65 2.90 -35.01
N GLU A 737 -41.99 4.14 -35.36
CA GLU A 737 -43.36 4.53 -35.75
C GLU A 737 -43.89 3.71 -36.92
N THR A 738 -43.02 3.39 -37.88
CA THR A 738 -43.38 2.57 -39.05
C THR A 738 -43.11 1.08 -38.85
N ARG A 739 -42.61 0.66 -37.68
CA ARG A 739 -42.17 -0.72 -37.36
C ARG A 739 -42.67 -1.17 -35.99
N PRO A 740 -43.91 -1.68 -35.89
CA PRO A 740 -44.53 -2.02 -34.61
C PRO A 740 -43.82 -3.13 -33.81
N HIS A 741 -42.95 -3.91 -34.46
CA HIS A 741 -42.17 -4.98 -33.83
C HIS A 741 -40.85 -4.48 -33.21
N VAL A 742 -40.49 -3.21 -33.41
CA VAL A 742 -39.26 -2.59 -32.89
C VAL A 742 -39.59 -1.73 -31.67
N ASN A 743 -38.90 -1.98 -30.56
CA ASN A 743 -39.02 -1.16 -29.35
C ASN A 743 -37.92 -0.08 -29.31
N ALA A 744 -38.28 1.17 -29.63
CA ALA A 744 -37.34 2.30 -29.64
C ALA A 744 -36.61 2.49 -28.31
N GLU A 745 -37.30 2.38 -27.17
CA GLU A 745 -36.71 2.64 -25.84
C GLU A 745 -35.75 1.52 -25.41
N GLU A 746 -35.94 0.30 -25.92
CA GLU A 746 -35.00 -0.81 -25.71
C GLU A 746 -33.76 -0.68 -26.60
N ILE A 747 -33.94 -0.21 -27.84
CA ILE A 747 -32.83 0.12 -28.73
C ILE A 747 -31.99 1.25 -28.14
N ILE A 748 -32.59 2.37 -27.73
CA ILE A 748 -31.87 3.54 -27.16
C ILE A 748 -30.99 3.13 -25.97
N LYS A 749 -31.44 2.19 -25.13
CA LYS A 749 -30.66 1.67 -23.98
C LYS A 749 -29.47 0.79 -24.38
N THR A 750 -29.47 0.22 -25.58
CA THR A 750 -28.52 -0.84 -25.98
C THR A 750 -27.71 -0.51 -27.23
N SER A 751 -28.08 0.52 -27.99
CA SER A 751 -27.44 0.94 -29.25
C SER A 751 -26.29 1.91 -29.06
N HIS A 752 -26.11 2.46 -27.86
CA HIS A 752 -25.12 3.52 -27.59
C HIS A 752 -23.69 3.07 -27.92
N GLY A 753 -23.03 3.81 -28.82
CA GLY A 753 -21.69 3.51 -29.31
C GLY A 753 -21.57 2.37 -30.33
N CYS A 754 -22.68 1.77 -30.78
CA CYS A 754 -22.70 0.71 -31.81
C CYS A 754 -23.03 1.28 -33.21
N ARG A 755 -22.68 0.57 -34.29
CA ARG A 755 -23.06 1.00 -35.65
C ARG A 755 -24.57 0.82 -35.84
N THR A 756 -25.24 1.81 -36.45
CA THR A 756 -26.69 1.74 -36.71
C THR A 756 -27.07 0.52 -37.54
N TYR A 757 -26.23 0.13 -38.50
CA TYR A 757 -26.42 -1.11 -39.27
C TYR A 757 -26.49 -2.35 -38.37
N ASP A 758 -25.54 -2.52 -37.44
CA ASP A 758 -25.49 -3.70 -36.56
C ASP A 758 -26.72 -3.73 -35.62
N VAL A 759 -27.22 -2.56 -35.23
CA VAL A 759 -28.43 -2.41 -34.42
C VAL A 759 -29.67 -2.77 -35.23
N ILE A 760 -29.81 -2.27 -36.47
CA ILE A 760 -30.93 -2.62 -37.36
C ILE A 760 -30.88 -4.10 -37.73
N ALA A 761 -29.72 -4.64 -38.10
CA ALA A 761 -29.55 -6.07 -38.39
C ALA A 761 -29.96 -6.98 -37.23
N LYS A 762 -29.87 -6.50 -35.99
CA LYS A 762 -30.32 -7.22 -34.80
C LYS A 762 -31.82 -7.11 -34.55
N TRP A 763 -32.41 -5.93 -34.72
CA TRP A 763 -33.78 -5.64 -34.28
C TRP A 763 -34.82 -5.62 -35.42
N SER A 764 -34.40 -5.35 -36.65
CA SER A 764 -35.18 -5.46 -37.89
C SER A 764 -34.30 -5.92 -39.06
N PRO A 765 -33.99 -7.23 -39.16
CA PRO A 765 -33.08 -7.76 -40.17
C PRO A 765 -33.52 -7.48 -41.62
N ASP A 766 -34.83 -7.40 -41.87
CA ASP A 766 -35.40 -7.14 -43.21
C ASP A 766 -35.14 -5.69 -43.70
N ASP A 767 -34.82 -4.77 -42.79
CA ASP A 767 -34.48 -3.37 -43.09
C ASP A 767 -32.96 -3.11 -43.11
N ALA A 768 -32.12 -4.15 -42.91
CA ALA A 768 -30.68 -4.02 -42.76
C ALA A 768 -29.95 -3.92 -44.11
N ASP A 769 -30.23 -2.86 -44.88
CA ASP A 769 -29.53 -2.49 -46.11
C ASP A 769 -28.53 -1.35 -45.87
N GLU A 770 -27.25 -1.56 -46.21
CA GLU A 770 -26.18 -0.59 -45.93
C GLU A 770 -26.40 0.78 -46.60
N LYS A 771 -26.96 0.81 -47.82
CA LYS A 771 -27.20 2.08 -48.53
C LYS A 771 -28.33 2.86 -47.86
N GLN A 772 -29.42 2.17 -47.54
CA GLN A 772 -30.57 2.78 -46.90
C GLN A 772 -30.25 3.28 -45.47
N VAL A 773 -29.48 2.49 -44.70
CA VAL A 773 -29.03 2.90 -43.36
C VAL A 773 -28.13 4.13 -43.42
N THR A 774 -27.25 4.20 -44.42
CA THR A 774 -26.39 5.38 -44.63
C THR A 774 -27.21 6.63 -44.97
N GLU A 775 -28.26 6.50 -45.79
CA GLU A 775 -29.17 7.60 -46.12
C GLU A 775 -29.95 8.09 -44.89
N TRP A 776 -30.45 7.16 -44.07
CA TRP A 776 -31.12 7.48 -42.81
C TRP A 776 -30.21 8.21 -41.83
N GLU A 777 -29.01 7.69 -41.56
CA GLU A 777 -28.04 8.37 -40.70
C GLU A 777 -27.65 9.75 -41.24
N ALA A 778 -27.45 9.89 -42.55
CA ALA A 778 -27.12 11.17 -43.17
C ALA A 778 -28.19 12.25 -42.95
N SER A 779 -29.45 11.85 -42.76
CA SER A 779 -30.58 12.78 -42.51
C SER A 779 -30.67 13.25 -41.05
N ILE A 780 -30.07 12.53 -40.09
CA ILE A 780 -30.21 12.82 -38.64
C ILE A 780 -29.77 14.25 -38.28
N PRO A 781 -28.62 14.77 -38.76
CA PRO A 781 -28.22 16.14 -38.46
C PRO A 781 -29.14 17.20 -39.05
N ASP A 782 -29.81 16.91 -40.17
CA ASP A 782 -30.73 17.85 -40.82
C ASP A 782 -32.10 17.86 -40.11
N SER A 783 -32.59 16.67 -39.73
CA SER A 783 -33.91 16.49 -39.11
C SER A 783 -33.92 16.76 -37.61
N PHE A 784 -32.83 16.42 -36.91
CA PHE A 784 -32.76 16.42 -35.44
C PHE A 784 -31.52 17.13 -34.88
N GLY A 785 -30.76 17.84 -35.72
CA GLY A 785 -29.52 18.52 -35.30
C GLY A 785 -29.71 19.61 -34.24
N SER A 786 -30.91 20.14 -34.04
CA SER A 786 -31.23 21.09 -32.96
C SER A 786 -31.06 20.49 -31.56
N TYR A 787 -31.12 19.16 -31.43
CA TYR A 787 -30.87 18.44 -30.18
C TYR A 787 -29.38 18.17 -29.93
N ALA A 788 -28.53 18.33 -30.95
CA ALA A 788 -27.10 18.06 -30.85
C ALA A 788 -26.34 19.28 -30.32
N LYS A 789 -25.46 19.08 -29.33
CA LYS A 789 -24.65 20.16 -28.73
C LYS A 789 -23.18 19.78 -28.65
N PRO A 790 -22.23 20.71 -28.82
CA PRO A 790 -20.83 20.43 -28.56
C PRO A 790 -20.62 20.02 -27.10
N ILE A 791 -19.79 19.00 -26.87
CA ILE A 791 -19.33 18.70 -25.51
C ILE A 791 -18.42 19.84 -25.04
N PRO A 792 -18.67 20.44 -23.85
CA PRO A 792 -17.86 21.55 -23.35
C PRO A 792 -16.36 21.24 -23.35
N GLY A 793 -15.57 22.10 -23.98
CA GLY A 793 -14.11 21.96 -24.08
C GLY A 793 -13.60 20.96 -25.13
N ALA A 794 -14.45 20.10 -25.72
CA ALA A 794 -14.02 19.08 -26.67
C ALA A 794 -13.50 19.67 -27.99
N VAL A 795 -14.21 20.67 -28.54
CA VAL A 795 -13.82 21.38 -29.77
C VAL A 795 -12.48 22.09 -29.60
N GLU A 796 -12.28 22.78 -28.47
CA GLU A 796 -11.03 23.49 -28.16
C GLU A 796 -9.87 22.53 -27.96
N LEU A 797 -10.12 21.40 -27.31
CA LEU A 797 -9.15 20.35 -27.08
C LEU A 797 -8.64 19.77 -28.40
N VAL A 798 -9.56 19.39 -29.30
CA VAL A 798 -9.22 18.86 -30.63
C VAL A 798 -8.45 19.88 -31.46
N LYS A 799 -8.88 21.15 -31.49
CA LYS A 799 -8.16 22.23 -32.21
C LYS A 799 -6.75 22.44 -31.66
N LYS A 800 -6.57 22.35 -30.34
CA LYS A 800 -5.24 22.41 -29.70
C LYS A 800 -4.38 21.20 -30.06
N PHE A 801 -4.93 19.98 -30.05
CA PHE A 801 -4.23 18.78 -30.48
C PHE A 801 -3.78 18.87 -31.93
N ASP A 802 -4.66 19.35 -32.81
CA ASP A 802 -4.33 19.53 -34.22
C ASP A 802 -3.19 20.52 -34.41
N HIS A 803 -3.34 21.74 -33.85
CA HIS A 803 -2.32 22.77 -33.90
C HIS A 803 -0.98 22.27 -33.34
N MET A 804 -0.98 21.64 -32.16
CA MET A 804 0.23 21.12 -31.53
C MET A 804 0.88 20.01 -32.37
N SER A 805 0.11 19.10 -32.92
CA SER A 805 0.65 18.00 -33.72
C SER A 805 1.29 18.50 -35.02
N ARG A 806 0.73 19.53 -35.66
CA ARG A 806 1.27 20.11 -36.90
C ARG A 806 2.44 21.07 -36.68
N THR A 807 2.50 21.74 -35.52
CA THR A 807 3.53 22.79 -35.25
C THR A 807 4.69 22.32 -34.39
N LEU A 808 4.50 21.33 -33.51
CA LEU A 808 5.49 20.93 -32.52
C LEU A 808 6.15 19.58 -32.81
N THR A 809 5.85 18.95 -33.96
CA THR A 809 6.43 17.67 -34.35
C THR A 809 7.31 17.83 -35.58
N ASP A 810 8.48 17.19 -35.57
CA ASP A 810 9.49 17.33 -36.64
C ASP A 810 8.97 16.89 -38.02
N ASN A 811 7.97 16.00 -38.04
CA ASN A 811 7.33 15.50 -39.25
C ASN A 811 6.04 16.23 -39.62
N LYS A 812 5.55 17.17 -38.80
CA LYS A 812 4.27 17.92 -38.99
C LYS A 812 3.03 17.04 -39.18
N HIS A 813 3.08 15.76 -38.82
CA HIS A 813 1.95 14.84 -38.97
C HIS A 813 0.97 14.99 -37.80
N GLN A 814 -0.32 14.85 -38.08
CA GLN A 814 -1.34 14.78 -37.03
C GLN A 814 -1.05 13.59 -36.10
N ARG A 815 -1.22 13.80 -34.79
CA ARG A 815 -1.10 12.77 -33.75
C ARG A 815 -2.43 12.51 -33.06
N TRP A 816 -3.51 12.75 -33.78
CA TRP A 816 -4.86 12.53 -33.30
C TRP A 816 -5.75 11.98 -34.41
N ALA A 817 -6.83 11.30 -34.05
CA ALA A 817 -7.78 10.73 -34.99
C ALA A 817 -9.20 10.74 -34.40
N ILE A 818 -10.20 10.63 -35.30
CA ILE A 818 -11.59 10.37 -34.90
C ILE A 818 -12.00 8.97 -35.35
N ILE A 819 -12.62 8.21 -34.44
CA ILE A 819 -13.09 6.84 -34.64
C ILE A 819 -14.55 6.77 -34.18
N THR A 820 -15.49 6.75 -35.11
CA THR A 820 -16.93 6.76 -34.81
C THR A 820 -17.64 5.52 -35.38
N SER A 821 -18.71 5.11 -34.69
CA SER A 821 -19.66 4.11 -35.19
C SER A 821 -20.67 4.70 -36.19
N GLY A 822 -20.69 6.01 -36.40
CA GLY A 822 -21.50 6.68 -37.41
C GLY A 822 -20.87 6.62 -38.81
N THR A 823 -21.72 6.70 -39.83
CA THR A 823 -21.31 6.79 -41.23
C THR A 823 -20.59 8.11 -41.54
N LEU A 824 -19.83 8.11 -42.64
CA LEU A 824 -19.09 9.27 -43.12
C LEU A 824 -19.98 10.50 -43.33
N PRO A 825 -21.19 10.42 -43.91
CA PRO A 825 -22.08 11.56 -44.06
C PRO A 825 -22.54 12.14 -42.72
N LEU A 826 -22.93 11.28 -41.75
CA LEU A 826 -23.36 11.67 -40.41
C LEU A 826 -22.22 12.40 -39.67
N ALA A 827 -21.07 11.75 -39.55
CA ALA A 827 -19.93 12.29 -38.83
C ALA A 827 -19.39 13.58 -39.47
N SER A 828 -19.37 13.67 -40.81
CA SER A 828 -18.92 14.89 -41.51
C SER A 828 -19.85 16.08 -41.25
N LYS A 829 -21.16 15.87 -41.11
CA LYS A 829 -22.11 16.93 -40.75
C LYS A 829 -21.95 17.36 -39.29
N TRP A 830 -21.68 16.43 -38.37
CA TRP A 830 -21.32 16.77 -37.00
C TRP A 830 -20.05 17.62 -36.92
N LEU A 831 -18.98 17.26 -37.62
CA LEU A 831 -17.76 18.07 -37.64
C LEU A 831 -17.99 19.49 -38.18
N LYS A 832 -18.85 19.64 -39.21
CA LYS A 832 -19.26 20.97 -39.71
C LYS A 832 -20.01 21.77 -38.66
N LEU A 833 -20.98 21.16 -37.96
CA LEU A 833 -21.74 21.80 -36.87
C LEU A 833 -20.81 22.23 -35.72
N LEU A 834 -19.82 21.42 -35.40
CA LEU A 834 -18.83 21.69 -34.34
C LEU A 834 -17.69 22.63 -34.76
N THR A 835 -17.61 23.00 -36.05
CA THR A 835 -16.46 23.75 -36.64
C THR A 835 -15.10 23.05 -36.43
N ILE A 836 -15.09 21.71 -36.51
CA ILE A 836 -13.87 20.89 -36.44
C ILE A 836 -13.45 20.51 -37.86
N GLU A 837 -12.18 20.74 -38.21
CA GLU A 837 -11.61 20.23 -39.47
C GLU A 837 -11.45 18.71 -39.41
N LYS A 838 -11.77 18.03 -40.51
CA LYS A 838 -11.66 16.58 -40.61
C LYS A 838 -10.18 16.16 -40.44
N PRO A 839 -9.87 15.19 -39.55
CA PRO A 839 -8.51 14.69 -39.40
C PRO A 839 -8.06 13.83 -40.59
N ASP A 840 -6.75 13.78 -40.79
CA ASP A 840 -6.06 12.94 -41.77
C ASP A 840 -6.38 11.45 -41.51
N CYS A 841 -6.39 11.05 -40.23
CA CYS A 841 -6.87 9.75 -39.79
C CYS A 841 -8.32 9.85 -39.28
N PHE A 842 -9.27 9.41 -40.11
CA PHE A 842 -10.70 9.42 -39.82
C PHE A 842 -11.33 8.06 -40.14
N ILE A 843 -11.72 7.33 -39.09
CA ILE A 843 -12.29 5.98 -39.19
C ILE A 843 -13.80 6.04 -38.91
N THR A 844 -14.60 5.71 -39.91
CA THR A 844 -16.07 5.73 -39.87
C THR A 844 -16.64 4.32 -40.01
N ALA A 845 -17.95 4.16 -39.84
CA ALA A 845 -18.62 2.86 -39.85
C ALA A 845 -18.28 1.95 -41.04
N GLU A 846 -18.08 2.54 -42.23
CA GLU A 846 -17.82 1.85 -43.50
C GLU A 846 -16.36 1.41 -43.66
N LYS A 847 -15.45 1.93 -42.82
CA LYS A 847 -14.01 1.62 -42.88
C LYS A 847 -13.63 0.41 -42.02
N VAL A 848 -14.60 -0.21 -41.34
CA VAL A 848 -14.38 -1.37 -40.47
C VAL A 848 -15.37 -2.48 -40.80
N SER A 849 -14.91 -3.73 -40.77
CA SER A 849 -15.79 -4.90 -40.95
C SER A 849 -16.52 -5.26 -39.65
N GLN A 850 -15.91 -4.97 -38.49
CA GLN A 850 -16.46 -5.22 -37.16
C GLN A 850 -16.47 -3.93 -36.34
N GLY A 851 -17.67 -3.42 -36.04
CA GLY A 851 -17.88 -2.23 -35.21
C GLY A 851 -17.61 -2.47 -33.72
N LYS A 852 -17.66 -1.39 -32.92
CA LYS A 852 -17.56 -1.46 -31.46
C LYS A 852 -18.65 -2.44 -30.93
N PRO A 853 -18.32 -3.35 -29.99
CA PRO A 853 -17.18 -3.33 -29.07
C PRO A 853 -15.88 -3.98 -29.60
N HIS A 854 -15.80 -4.36 -30.87
CA HIS A 854 -14.58 -4.92 -31.45
C HIS A 854 -13.48 -3.83 -31.60
N PRO A 855 -12.19 -4.13 -31.32
CA PRO A 855 -11.11 -3.12 -31.30
C PRO A 855 -10.66 -2.62 -32.68
N GLN A 856 -11.18 -3.18 -33.78
CA GLN A 856 -10.67 -2.95 -35.15
C GLN A 856 -10.52 -1.47 -35.50
N GLY A 857 -11.55 -0.64 -35.26
CA GLY A 857 -11.48 0.79 -35.60
C GLY A 857 -10.35 1.53 -34.88
N TYR A 858 -10.13 1.22 -33.60
CA TYR A 858 -9.04 1.80 -32.82
C TYR A 858 -7.66 1.25 -33.22
N GLN A 859 -7.56 -0.04 -33.56
CA GLN A 859 -6.32 -0.64 -34.06
C GLN A 859 -5.91 -0.04 -35.42
N THR A 860 -6.85 0.08 -36.35
CA THR A 860 -6.60 0.71 -37.66
C THR A 860 -6.17 2.16 -37.53
N ALA A 861 -6.77 2.94 -36.61
CA ALA A 861 -6.34 4.31 -36.35
C ALA A 861 -4.90 4.38 -35.80
N ARG A 862 -4.53 3.44 -34.91
CA ARG A 862 -3.16 3.35 -34.40
C ARG A 862 -2.14 3.04 -35.48
N GLU A 863 -2.46 2.11 -36.37
CA GLU A 863 -1.61 1.75 -37.51
C GLU A 863 -1.42 2.93 -38.46
N GLN A 864 -2.51 3.61 -38.84
CA GLN A 864 -2.45 4.79 -39.73
C GLN A 864 -1.65 5.96 -39.14
N LEU A 865 -1.65 6.10 -37.81
CA LEU A 865 -0.85 7.11 -37.11
C LEU A 865 0.59 6.66 -36.80
N GLY A 866 0.97 5.40 -37.09
CA GLY A 866 2.31 4.86 -36.84
C GLY A 866 2.60 4.47 -35.38
N TYR A 867 1.58 4.07 -34.62
CA TYR A 867 1.64 3.68 -33.19
C TYR A 867 1.10 2.27 -32.92
N ASP A 868 1.33 1.35 -33.85
CA ASP A 868 1.00 -0.08 -33.81
C ASP A 868 1.71 -0.84 -32.66
N ALA A 869 2.95 -0.46 -32.33
CA ALA A 869 3.72 -1.19 -31.34
C ALA A 869 3.15 -1.10 -29.90
N PRO A 870 3.09 -2.21 -29.12
CA PRO A 870 2.45 -2.26 -27.79
C PRO A 870 3.03 -1.31 -26.74
N HIS A 871 4.27 -0.87 -26.91
CA HIS A 871 4.95 0.05 -26.00
C HIS A 871 4.60 1.53 -26.26
N ARG A 872 3.88 1.85 -27.35
CA ARG A 872 3.40 3.20 -27.67
C ARG A 872 2.09 3.46 -26.94
N LYS A 873 2.14 4.33 -25.94
CA LYS A 873 0.99 4.76 -25.11
C LYS A 873 0.05 5.64 -25.94
N VAL A 874 -1.12 5.15 -26.35
CA VAL A 874 -2.17 5.90 -27.04
C VAL A 874 -3.36 6.05 -26.09
N VAL A 875 -4.00 7.22 -26.09
CA VAL A 875 -5.20 7.48 -25.28
C VAL A 875 -6.45 7.50 -26.14
N VAL A 876 -7.54 6.91 -25.65
CA VAL A 876 -8.87 6.91 -26.28
C VAL A 876 -9.83 7.68 -25.39
N PHE A 877 -10.53 8.65 -25.95
CA PHE A 877 -11.63 9.40 -25.34
C PHE A 877 -12.95 8.80 -25.81
N GLU A 878 -13.78 8.35 -24.87
CA GLU A 878 -14.99 7.60 -25.19
C GLU A 878 -16.02 7.69 -24.05
N ASP A 879 -17.31 7.76 -24.39
CA ASP A 879 -18.42 7.81 -23.46
C ASP A 879 -19.24 6.51 -23.38
N ALA A 880 -19.19 5.64 -24.42
CA ALA A 880 -19.97 4.41 -24.46
C ALA A 880 -19.23 3.18 -23.89
N PRO A 881 -19.89 2.30 -23.10
CA PRO A 881 -19.30 1.04 -22.63
C PRO A 881 -18.74 0.14 -23.74
N ALA A 882 -19.39 0.11 -24.91
CA ALA A 882 -18.93 -0.64 -26.07
C ALA A 882 -17.60 -0.09 -26.61
N GLY A 883 -17.48 1.23 -26.73
CA GLY A 883 -16.24 1.87 -27.16
C GLY A 883 -15.13 1.80 -26.13
N ILE A 884 -15.45 1.86 -24.83
CA ILE A 884 -14.47 1.70 -23.74
C ILE A 884 -13.86 0.31 -23.81
N LYS A 885 -14.67 -0.71 -24.09
CA LYS A 885 -14.20 -2.08 -24.30
C LYS A 885 -13.31 -2.18 -25.54
N ALA A 886 -13.77 -1.64 -26.68
CA ALA A 886 -12.99 -1.62 -27.92
C ALA A 886 -11.62 -0.94 -27.76
N GLY A 887 -11.55 0.19 -27.05
CA GLY A 887 -10.29 0.89 -26.79
C GLY A 887 -9.34 0.10 -25.88
N LYS A 888 -9.87 -0.59 -24.86
CA LYS A 888 -9.07 -1.46 -23.96
C LYS A 888 -8.49 -2.65 -24.72
N ASP A 889 -9.32 -3.29 -25.54
CA ASP A 889 -8.93 -4.43 -26.35
C ASP A 889 -7.92 -4.01 -27.46
N ALA A 890 -7.93 -2.74 -27.87
CA ALA A 890 -6.92 -2.13 -28.74
C ALA A 890 -5.63 -1.68 -28.00
N GLY A 891 -5.48 -2.01 -26.72
CA GLY A 891 -4.30 -1.70 -25.92
C GLY A 891 -4.10 -0.20 -25.64
N ALA A 892 -5.17 0.58 -25.58
CA ALA A 892 -5.14 2.01 -25.28
C ALA A 892 -5.46 2.32 -23.81
N MET A 893 -4.95 3.45 -23.33
CA MET A 893 -5.42 4.07 -22.09
C MET A 893 -6.79 4.73 -22.36
N ILE A 894 -7.77 4.54 -21.48
CA ILE A 894 -9.11 5.09 -21.67
C ILE A 894 -9.34 6.31 -20.80
N VAL A 895 -9.88 7.37 -21.41
CA VAL A 895 -10.53 8.49 -20.73
C VAL A 895 -12.02 8.35 -20.99
N GLY A 896 -12.75 7.88 -19.97
CA GLY A 896 -14.20 7.78 -20.01
C GLY A 896 -14.83 9.16 -19.87
N ILE A 897 -15.73 9.54 -20.77
CA ILE A 897 -16.49 10.80 -20.70
C ILE A 897 -17.89 10.49 -20.21
N PHE A 898 -18.32 11.18 -19.15
CA PHE A 898 -19.70 11.13 -18.67
C PHE A 898 -20.40 12.39 -19.18
N VAL A 899 -21.36 12.21 -20.08
CA VAL A 899 -22.14 13.30 -20.71
C VAL A 899 -23.54 13.37 -20.16
#